data_AF-A0A2V7HVF0-F1
#
_entry.id   AF-A0A2V7HVF0-F1
#
_cell.length_a   1.000
_cell.length_b   1.000
_cell.length_c   1.000
_cell.angle_alpha   90.00
_cell.angle_beta   90.00
_cell.angle_gamma   90.00
#
_symmetry.space_group_name_H-M   'P 1'
#
loop_
_entity.id
_entity.type
_entity.pdbx_description
1 polymer ?
#
loop_
_entity_poly.entity_id
_entity_poly.type
_entity_poly.pdbx_seq_one_letter_code
_entity_poly.pdbx_strand_id
1 'polypeptide(L)'
;LRLEPEEWHKRRLLAPDAVEPLLRQYFQRRGYLAARVVESAAADEFTAQLERGAGASFGGRLKRVYEVRLSDSSGRGETRYVLAKSVGWGWLAYHAFIAADGLSPFLPPVLGLRDGILYTEWLPQPRRGVPDPDRDSVIRTVASYVAVRARSLRLESDPSADLSRRRYHEGLEMLGGVLSRAYGSRAAAALKSARIRHELSRHGCPAPALIDGRMRPEEWITGAGALLKTDFEHHGLGKSELNVTDPAYDLADAMLGFGLSADEEQLLIERYVKESEDEGVEERLFLNKILAGSAAMSAARASLADPRSERRHRDANRRFVQAWRFLTIQTARHCGRLCLRPDRVRWNSPLVVLDIDGVLVRRIFGFPSTTAAGIEALSLLHAHDVGIAVNTARAMVEVKAYCEAYGCAGGVAEYGSAAWDAVGGRERVLVSPASLSQLERVRRALGETQGVFLDEDYRYSIRAYAHERNATVPLPAALVRNLVDRLEADRLVVRQTTIDTAIHATEVDKGRGLQALLGLAGLPAVDTAAVGDSEPDLAMFGVVRRSFAPASISCRGAARALGCQIVGAPYQRGLLEAVRLLLHAARTRCPRCESASHARPGTGDLFQELLEVADHGRVGLLLRALLDPMALEAFVRSE
;
A
#
# COMPACT_ATOMS: atom_id res chain seq x y z
N LEU A 1 40.43 6.95 12.95
CA LEU A 1 39.89 7.67 14.12
C LEU A 1 38.36 7.68 14.03
N ARG A 2 37.67 6.99 14.94
CA ARG A 2 36.24 7.22 15.17
C ARG A 2 36.17 8.11 16.41
N LEU A 3 35.64 9.32 16.25
CA LEU A 3 35.36 10.21 17.38
C LEU A 3 34.17 9.65 18.14
N GLU A 4 34.21 9.68 19.47
CA GLU A 4 33.03 9.41 20.28
C GLU A 4 31.93 10.43 19.95
N PRO A 5 30.63 10.07 20.01
CA PRO A 5 29.55 10.99 19.66
C PRO A 5 29.58 12.34 20.39
N GLU A 6 30.08 12.37 21.62
CA GLU A 6 30.31 13.56 22.45
C GLU A 6 31.36 14.51 21.86
N GLU A 7 32.33 13.96 21.14
CA GLU A 7 33.45 14.70 20.52
C GLU A 7 33.07 15.30 19.16
N TRP A 8 31.89 14.95 18.62
CA TRP A 8 31.43 15.47 17.35
C TRP A 8 31.21 16.98 17.43
N HIS A 9 31.85 17.73 16.51
CA HIS A 9 31.75 19.19 16.46
C HIS A 9 30.30 19.69 16.50
N LYS A 10 29.39 19.06 15.72
CA LYS A 10 27.97 19.42 15.71
C LYS A 10 27.23 19.19 17.03
N ARG A 11 27.66 18.23 17.86
CA ARG A 11 27.03 17.99 19.17
C ARG A 11 27.36 19.10 20.15
N ARG A 12 28.58 19.66 20.08
CA ARG A 12 28.97 20.86 20.84
C ARG A 12 28.15 22.10 20.46
N LEU A 13 27.76 22.23 19.20
CA LEU A 13 26.87 23.31 18.74
C LEU A 13 25.42 23.19 19.28
N LEU A 14 25.06 22.03 19.85
CA LEU A 14 23.78 21.79 20.53
C LEU A 14 23.89 21.83 22.07
N ALA A 15 24.99 22.37 22.60
CA ALA A 15 25.06 22.71 24.02
C ALA A 15 24.19 23.96 24.29
N PRO A 16 23.48 24.03 25.43
CA PRO A 16 22.64 25.19 25.78
C PRO A 16 23.37 26.54 25.64
N ASP A 17 24.61 26.63 26.14
CA ASP A 17 25.44 27.84 26.08
C ASP A 17 25.78 28.29 24.66
N ALA A 18 25.90 27.35 23.72
CA ALA A 18 26.16 27.64 22.31
C ALA A 18 24.89 28.11 21.58
N VAL A 19 23.72 27.61 22.00
CA VAL A 19 22.43 27.88 21.34
C VAL A 19 21.77 29.16 21.84
N GLU A 20 21.91 29.50 23.12
CA GLU A 20 21.24 30.68 23.70
C GLU A 20 21.52 31.99 22.95
N PRO A 21 22.77 32.35 22.59
CA PRO A 21 23.05 33.58 21.86
C PRO A 21 22.34 33.63 20.49
N LEU A 22 22.23 32.49 19.81
CA LEU A 22 21.55 32.37 18.52
C LEU A 22 20.03 32.56 18.67
N LEU A 23 19.42 31.88 19.64
CA LEU A 23 17.99 32.03 19.90
C LEU A 23 17.65 33.46 20.32
N ARG A 24 18.50 34.09 21.15
CA ARG A 24 18.37 35.51 21.48
C ARG A 24 18.35 36.38 20.24
N GLN A 25 19.27 36.18 19.30
CA GLN A 25 19.27 36.91 18.03
C GLN A 25 17.98 36.67 17.22
N TYR A 26 17.51 35.42 17.13
CA TYR A 26 16.31 35.10 16.35
C TYR A 26 15.01 35.66 16.95
N PHE A 27 14.88 35.65 18.28
CA PHE A 27 13.71 36.21 18.96
C PHE A 27 13.76 37.74 19.07
N GLN A 28 14.95 38.34 19.15
CA GLN A 28 15.11 39.80 19.07
C GLN A 28 14.59 40.36 17.74
N ARG A 29 14.88 39.68 16.62
CA ARG A 29 14.33 40.03 15.30
C ARG A 29 12.81 39.91 15.22
N ARG A 30 12.18 39.22 16.18
CA ARG A 30 10.73 39.04 16.30
C ARG A 30 10.10 39.94 17.37
N GLY A 31 10.86 40.92 17.89
CA GLY A 31 10.35 41.93 18.83
C GLY A 31 10.50 41.59 20.31
N TYR A 32 11.13 40.47 20.68
CA TYR A 32 11.40 40.16 22.08
C TYR A 32 12.66 40.89 22.58
N LEU A 33 12.63 41.38 23.82
CA LEU A 33 13.78 42.06 24.44
C LEU A 33 14.84 41.07 24.93
N ALA A 34 14.41 39.92 25.46
CA ALA A 34 15.30 38.87 25.93
C ALA A 34 14.75 37.48 25.60
N ALA A 35 15.68 36.55 25.38
CA ALA A 35 15.42 35.12 25.32
C ALA A 35 16.52 34.40 26.12
N ARG A 36 16.12 33.46 26.98
CA ARG A 36 17.02 32.63 27.78
C ARG A 36 16.66 31.15 27.63
N VAL A 37 17.66 30.31 27.45
CA VAL A 37 17.49 28.86 27.46
C VAL A 37 17.53 28.41 28.92
N VAL A 38 16.59 27.57 29.31
CA VAL A 38 16.49 27.08 30.70
C VAL A 38 16.54 25.57 30.77
N GLU A 39 17.04 25.04 31.89
CA GLU A 39 16.91 23.62 32.19
C GLU A 39 15.43 23.25 32.31
N SER A 40 15.03 22.17 31.63
CA SER A 40 13.62 21.80 31.50
C SER A 40 13.47 20.30 31.34
N ALA A 41 12.83 19.68 32.33
CA ALA A 41 12.46 18.27 32.27
C ALA A 41 11.52 17.97 31.09
N ALA A 42 10.68 18.93 30.70
CA ALA A 42 9.79 18.78 29.54
C ALA A 42 10.60 18.75 28.23
N ALA A 43 11.56 19.66 28.06
CA ALA A 43 12.44 19.69 26.88
C ALA A 43 13.31 18.43 26.78
N ASP A 44 13.78 17.92 27.92
CA ASP A 44 14.52 16.65 27.98
C ASP A 44 13.62 15.47 27.62
N GLU A 45 12.36 15.44 28.08
CA GLU A 45 11.38 14.42 27.70
C GLU A 45 11.13 14.44 26.19
N PHE A 46 10.91 15.62 25.60
CA PHE A 46 10.71 15.78 24.15
C PHE A 46 11.92 15.35 23.34
N THR A 47 13.13 15.69 23.79
CA THR A 47 14.38 15.26 23.15
C THR A 47 14.50 13.74 23.18
N ALA A 48 14.26 13.11 24.34
CA ALA A 48 14.31 11.67 24.47
C ALA A 48 13.22 10.95 23.63
N GLN A 49 12.05 11.56 23.44
CA GLN A 49 11.01 11.04 22.53
C GLN A 49 11.49 11.03 21.08
N LEU A 50 12.13 12.11 20.60
CA LEU A 50 12.70 12.18 19.25
C LEU A 50 13.79 11.13 19.01
N GLU A 51 14.67 10.93 19.99
CA GLU A 51 15.74 9.94 19.91
C GLU A 51 15.20 8.50 19.89
N ARG A 52 14.16 8.21 20.69
CA ARG A 52 13.47 6.90 20.66
C ARG A 52 12.81 6.64 19.30
N GLY A 53 12.19 7.67 18.70
CA GLY A 53 11.54 7.57 17.39
C GLY A 53 12.52 7.28 16.25
N ALA A 54 13.69 7.92 16.25
CA ALA A 54 14.63 7.94 15.12
C ALA A 54 15.25 6.59 14.73
N GLY A 55 15.19 5.56 15.60
CA GLY A 55 15.80 4.25 15.32
C GLY A 55 17.33 4.30 15.35
N ALA A 56 17.98 3.24 15.83
CA ALA A 56 19.43 3.16 15.95
C ALA A 56 20.13 2.91 14.60
N SER A 57 19.80 3.73 13.58
CA SER A 57 20.46 3.67 12.28
C SER A 57 21.70 4.57 12.26
N PHE A 58 22.75 4.09 11.61
CA PHE A 58 23.99 4.83 11.41
C PHE A 58 23.70 6.08 10.56
N GLY A 59 23.89 7.28 11.11
CA GLY A 59 23.55 8.54 10.44
C GLY A 59 22.36 9.31 11.02
N GLY A 60 21.84 8.92 12.19
CA GLY A 60 20.84 9.70 12.92
C GLY A 60 21.25 11.16 13.07
N ARG A 61 20.48 12.06 12.45
CA ARG A 61 20.72 13.51 12.52
C ARG A 61 20.46 13.99 13.94
N LEU A 62 21.35 14.82 14.46
CA LEU A 62 21.23 15.36 15.80
C LEU A 62 19.98 16.25 15.91
N LYS A 63 19.15 15.98 16.92
CA LYS A 63 17.92 16.70 17.25
C LYS A 63 17.94 17.01 18.75
N ARG A 64 17.58 18.23 19.13
CA ARG A 64 17.40 18.61 20.55
C ARG A 64 16.33 19.67 20.70
N VAL A 65 15.49 19.53 21.71
CA VAL A 65 14.47 20.52 22.07
C VAL A 65 14.97 21.35 23.25
N TYR A 66 14.71 22.65 23.23
CA TYR A 66 15.03 23.60 24.29
C TYR A 66 13.75 24.29 24.77
N GLU A 67 13.65 24.54 26.07
CA GLU A 67 12.71 25.52 26.61
C GLU A 67 13.36 26.90 26.60
N VAL A 68 12.63 27.88 26.08
CA VAL A 68 13.09 29.27 25.93
C VAL A 68 12.11 30.19 26.64
N ARG A 69 12.61 30.94 27.63
CA ARG A 69 11.85 31.99 28.30
C ARG A 69 12.10 33.32 27.60
N LEU A 70 11.02 33.92 27.11
CA LEU A 70 11.00 35.15 26.37
C LEU A 70 10.41 36.27 27.22
N SER A 71 10.88 37.50 27.03
CA SER A 71 10.26 38.70 27.61
C SER A 71 10.12 39.78 26.56
N ASP A 72 8.92 40.34 26.43
CA ASP A 72 8.63 41.44 25.50
C ASP A 72 8.88 42.83 26.11
N SER A 73 8.68 43.89 25.31
CA SER A 73 8.84 45.28 25.74
C SER A 73 7.78 45.76 26.74
N SER A 74 6.70 45.00 26.93
CA SER A 74 5.66 45.26 27.92
C SER A 74 5.90 44.52 29.24
N GLY A 75 7.02 43.79 29.36
CA GLY A 75 7.35 42.98 30.53
C GLY A 75 6.58 41.67 30.62
N ARG A 76 5.81 41.29 29.59
CA ARG A 76 5.12 40.00 29.57
C ARG A 76 6.13 38.91 29.25
N GLY A 77 6.14 37.90 30.11
CA GLY A 77 6.92 36.68 29.93
C GLY A 77 6.14 35.64 29.14
N GLU A 78 6.82 34.97 28.21
CA GLU A 78 6.25 33.87 27.44
C GLU A 78 7.24 32.70 27.39
N THR A 79 6.72 31.47 27.39
CA THR A 79 7.53 30.27 27.23
C THR A 79 7.29 29.66 25.85
N ARG A 80 8.36 29.33 25.15
CA ARG A 80 8.36 28.63 23.87
C ARG A 80 9.28 27.43 23.93
N TYR A 81 9.03 26.44 23.08
CA TYR A 81 9.96 25.34 22.87
C TYR A 81 10.56 25.45 21.48
N VAL A 82 11.83 25.11 21.33
CA VAL A 82 12.55 25.20 20.06
C VAL A 82 13.26 23.89 19.76
N LEU A 83 12.99 23.31 18.59
CA LEU A 83 13.72 22.19 18.04
C LEU A 83 14.93 22.71 17.25
N ALA A 84 16.12 22.30 17.65
CA ALA A 84 17.32 22.40 16.83
C ALA A 84 17.59 21.04 16.16
N LYS A 85 17.79 21.07 14.84
CA LYS A 85 17.92 19.87 14.03
C LYS A 85 19.02 20.03 12.99
N SER A 86 19.95 19.08 12.93
CA SER A 86 20.97 19.07 11.88
C SER A 86 20.34 18.74 10.52
N VAL A 87 20.54 19.59 9.52
CA VAL A 87 19.94 19.46 8.17
C VAL A 87 20.96 19.36 7.03
N GLY A 88 22.25 19.46 7.31
CA GLY A 88 23.33 19.45 6.32
C GLY A 88 24.53 20.24 6.81
N TRP A 89 25.52 20.52 5.98
CA TRP A 89 26.56 21.52 6.28
C TRP A 89 26.83 22.36 5.05
N GLY A 90 27.09 23.66 5.24
CA GLY A 90 27.27 24.61 4.13
C GLY A 90 26.08 24.60 3.17
N TRP A 91 26.37 24.53 1.87
CA TRP A 91 25.38 24.50 0.79
C TRP A 91 24.27 23.45 0.99
N LEU A 92 24.62 22.26 1.51
CA LEU A 92 23.67 21.15 1.72
C LEU A 92 22.63 21.41 2.82
N ALA A 93 22.76 22.51 3.58
CA ALA A 93 21.77 22.88 4.58
C ALA A 93 20.81 23.97 4.08
N TYR A 94 21.14 24.69 3.02
CA TYR A 94 20.37 25.84 2.55
C TYR A 94 19.02 25.44 1.97
N HIS A 95 18.94 24.27 1.32
CA HIS A 95 17.67 23.77 0.78
C HIS A 95 16.60 23.65 1.87
N ALA A 96 16.97 23.26 3.09
CA ALA A 96 16.03 23.15 4.20
C ALA A 96 15.40 24.49 4.58
N PHE A 97 16.21 25.56 4.60
CA PHE A 97 15.73 26.90 4.95
C PHE A 97 14.96 27.55 3.80
N ILE A 98 15.38 27.34 2.55
CA ILE A 98 14.67 27.83 1.36
C ILE A 98 13.31 27.12 1.22
N ALA A 99 13.28 25.80 1.43
CA ALA A 99 12.03 25.04 1.47
C ALA A 99 11.11 25.51 2.59
N ALA A 100 11.67 25.86 3.76
CA ALA A 100 10.88 26.38 4.86
C ALA A 100 10.12 27.67 4.51
N ASP A 101 10.78 28.57 3.79
CA ASP A 101 10.20 29.86 3.39
C ASP A 101 9.01 29.67 2.45
N GLY A 102 9.21 28.90 1.37
CA GLY A 102 8.17 28.60 0.38
C GLY A 102 7.01 27.74 0.91
N LEU A 103 7.22 27.03 2.02
CA LEU A 103 6.22 26.15 2.65
C LEU A 103 5.68 26.69 3.97
N SER A 104 6.02 27.93 4.36
CA SER A 104 5.75 28.48 5.69
C SER A 104 4.31 28.34 6.23
N PRO A 105 3.23 28.37 5.42
CA PRO A 105 1.87 28.15 5.94
C PRO A 105 1.62 26.73 6.48
N PHE A 106 2.44 25.76 6.09
CA PHE A 106 2.27 24.34 6.43
C PHE A 106 3.31 23.84 7.42
N LEU A 107 4.19 24.70 7.94
CA LEU A 107 5.31 24.27 8.77
C LEU A 107 5.25 24.91 10.15
N PRO A 108 5.82 24.26 11.19
CA PRO A 108 6.14 24.95 12.43
C PRO A 108 7.02 26.17 12.15
N PRO A 109 6.82 27.30 12.85
CA PRO A 109 7.59 28.52 12.61
C PRO A 109 9.09 28.28 12.59
N VAL A 110 9.73 28.60 11.47
CA VAL A 110 11.19 28.47 11.33
C VAL A 110 11.87 29.73 11.84
N LEU A 111 12.76 29.55 12.82
CA LEU A 111 13.46 30.63 13.51
C LEU A 111 14.70 31.10 12.75
N GLY A 112 15.47 30.15 12.22
CA GLY A 112 16.71 30.42 11.48
C GLY A 112 17.53 29.16 11.17
N LEU A 113 18.60 29.35 10.40
CA LEU A 113 19.59 28.32 10.06
C LEU A 113 20.99 28.83 10.40
N ARG A 114 21.77 28.06 11.16
CA ARG A 114 23.18 28.37 11.46
C ARG A 114 23.98 27.07 11.54
N ASP A 115 25.16 27.04 10.92
CA ASP A 115 26.10 25.91 10.99
C ASP A 115 25.45 24.55 10.68
N GLY A 116 24.54 24.56 9.70
CA GLY A 116 23.82 23.35 9.29
C GLY A 116 22.79 22.84 10.30
N ILE A 117 22.40 23.68 11.28
CA ILE A 117 21.35 23.42 12.26
C ILE A 117 20.17 24.35 11.97
N LEU A 118 19.03 23.74 11.65
CA LEU A 118 17.76 24.42 11.48
C LEU A 118 17.09 24.54 12.85
N TYR A 119 16.61 25.74 13.18
CA TYR A 119 15.88 26.03 14.39
C TYR A 119 14.41 26.28 14.03
N THR A 120 13.51 25.47 14.57
CA THR A 120 12.06 25.59 14.38
C THR A 120 11.36 25.59 15.72
N GLU A 121 10.21 26.26 15.84
CA GLU A 121 9.39 26.13 17.03
C GLU A 121 8.94 24.66 17.20
N TRP A 122 9.05 24.16 18.42
CA TRP A 122 8.52 22.87 18.83
C TRP A 122 7.15 23.12 19.43
N LEU A 123 6.13 22.46 18.89
CA LEU A 123 4.75 22.58 19.33
C LEU A 123 4.38 21.31 20.11
N PRO A 124 4.29 21.37 21.45
CA PRO A 124 3.87 20.23 22.25
C PRO A 124 2.50 19.73 21.77
N GLN A 125 2.42 18.45 21.41
CA GLN A 125 1.18 17.86 20.96
C GLN A 125 0.29 17.54 22.15
N PRO A 126 -1.02 17.85 22.09
CA PRO A 126 -1.93 17.59 23.19
C PRO A 126 -1.93 16.10 23.55
N ARG A 127 -1.86 15.78 24.84
CA ARG A 127 -2.10 14.41 25.32
C ARG A 127 -3.57 14.07 25.01
N ARG A 128 -3.82 12.81 24.61
CA ARG A 128 -5.14 12.25 24.21
C ARG A 128 -6.34 13.03 24.79
N GLY A 129 -7.22 13.55 23.94
CA GLY A 129 -8.46 14.23 24.37
C GLY A 129 -8.90 15.44 23.55
N VAL A 130 -8.07 15.95 22.63
CA VAL A 130 -8.49 16.95 21.64
C VAL A 130 -9.15 16.23 20.46
N PRO A 131 -10.30 16.71 19.92
CA PRO A 131 -10.89 16.13 18.73
C PRO A 131 -9.89 16.12 17.58
N ASP A 132 -9.77 14.99 16.90
CA ASP A 132 -8.98 14.93 15.68
C ASP A 132 -9.52 15.94 14.66
N PRO A 133 -8.66 16.59 13.87
CA PRO A 133 -9.12 17.49 12.82
C PRO A 133 -10.05 16.76 11.87
N ASP A 134 -11.03 17.51 11.33
CA ASP A 134 -11.93 17.01 10.31
C ASP A 134 -11.13 16.37 9.16
N ARG A 135 -11.50 15.13 8.80
CA ARG A 135 -10.74 14.30 7.86
C ARG A 135 -10.64 14.94 6.48
N ASP A 136 -11.71 15.58 6.07
CA ASP A 136 -11.83 16.34 4.82
C ASP A 136 -10.87 17.55 4.81
N SER A 137 -10.80 18.28 5.93
CA SER A 137 -9.84 19.37 6.14
C SER A 137 -8.38 18.88 6.11
N VAL A 138 -8.09 17.72 6.71
CA VAL A 138 -6.76 17.08 6.63
C VAL A 138 -6.38 16.80 5.17
N ILE A 139 -7.25 16.13 4.42
CA ILE A 139 -6.99 15.80 3.01
C ILE A 139 -6.75 17.06 2.18
N ARG A 140 -7.59 18.09 2.35
CA ARG A 140 -7.41 19.38 1.66
C ARG A 140 -6.08 20.04 2.02
N THR A 141 -5.68 20.01 3.29
CA THR A 141 -4.40 20.58 3.74
C THR A 141 -3.21 19.82 3.15
N VAL A 142 -3.26 18.49 3.13
CA VAL A 142 -2.21 17.65 2.54
C VAL A 142 -2.11 17.90 1.03
N ALA A 143 -3.22 17.99 0.30
CA ALA A 143 -3.22 18.32 -1.12
C ALA A 143 -2.60 19.71 -1.39
N SER A 144 -3.03 20.73 -0.64
CA SER A 144 -2.49 22.10 -0.76
C SER A 144 -1.00 22.15 -0.46
N TYR A 145 -0.54 21.40 0.54
CA TYR A 145 0.88 21.28 0.85
C TYR A 145 1.68 20.74 -0.35
N VAL A 146 1.25 19.62 -0.94
CA VAL A 146 1.92 19.02 -2.10
C VAL A 146 1.90 19.98 -3.30
N ALA A 147 0.78 20.67 -3.53
CA ALA A 147 0.66 21.64 -4.61
C ALA A 147 1.61 22.84 -4.43
N VAL A 148 1.63 23.45 -3.24
CA VAL A 148 2.54 24.57 -2.93
C VAL A 148 3.99 24.11 -3.03
N ARG A 149 4.30 22.89 -2.62
CA ARG A 149 5.63 22.30 -2.77
C ARG A 149 6.04 22.13 -4.24
N ALA A 150 5.15 21.57 -5.05
CA ALA A 150 5.39 21.39 -6.49
C ALA A 150 5.67 22.72 -7.20
N ARG A 151 4.96 23.80 -6.82
CA ARG A 151 5.17 25.14 -7.39
C ARG A 151 6.43 25.82 -6.86
N SER A 152 6.63 25.81 -5.54
CA SER A 152 7.68 26.60 -4.88
C SER A 152 9.06 25.95 -4.96
N LEU A 153 9.11 24.62 -5.10
CA LEU A 153 10.35 23.84 -5.17
C LEU A 153 10.51 23.11 -6.51
N ARG A 154 9.98 23.73 -7.57
CA ARG A 154 10.13 23.24 -8.94
C ARG A 154 11.61 23.22 -9.35
N LEU A 155 12.02 22.16 -10.03
CA LEU A 155 13.36 22.02 -10.60
C LEU A 155 13.36 22.60 -12.02
N GLU A 156 14.42 23.32 -12.38
CA GLU A 156 14.59 23.88 -13.74
C GLU A 156 14.68 22.81 -14.82
N SER A 157 15.21 21.63 -14.46
CA SER A 157 15.30 20.46 -15.33
C SER A 157 15.09 19.18 -14.51
N ASP A 158 14.60 18.13 -15.16
CA ASP A 158 14.41 16.82 -14.52
C ASP A 158 15.75 16.05 -14.46
N PRO A 159 16.32 15.82 -13.26
CA PRO A 159 17.58 15.08 -13.13
C PRO A 159 17.42 13.57 -13.36
N SER A 160 16.19 13.07 -13.58
CA SER A 160 15.89 11.64 -13.66
C SER A 160 16.74 10.88 -14.67
N ALA A 161 17.03 11.49 -15.83
CA ALA A 161 17.86 10.86 -16.87
C ALA A 161 19.30 10.66 -16.40
N ASP A 162 19.90 11.66 -15.77
CA ASP A 162 21.26 11.60 -15.25
C ASP A 162 21.39 10.68 -14.03
N LEU A 163 20.40 10.73 -13.13
CA LEU A 163 20.30 9.82 -11.99
C LEU A 163 20.17 8.37 -12.46
N SER A 164 19.39 8.11 -13.52
CA SER A 164 19.22 6.78 -14.10
C SER A 164 20.52 6.27 -14.73
N ARG A 165 21.21 7.10 -15.54
CA ARG A 165 22.51 6.76 -16.14
C ARG A 165 23.55 6.38 -15.09
N ARG A 166 23.56 7.08 -13.95
CA ARG A 166 24.48 6.83 -12.83
C ARG A 166 23.98 5.77 -11.84
N ARG A 167 22.81 5.17 -12.09
CA ARG A 167 22.14 4.19 -11.19
C ARG A 167 21.90 4.73 -9.78
N TYR A 168 21.59 6.01 -9.67
CA TYR A 168 21.18 6.67 -8.41
C TYR A 168 19.67 6.91 -8.33
N HIS A 169 18.91 6.61 -9.38
CA HIS A 169 17.45 6.69 -9.37
C HIS A 169 16.83 5.41 -8.77
N GLU A 170 16.90 5.26 -7.44
CA GLU A 170 16.41 4.09 -6.70
C GLU A 170 14.92 3.79 -6.94
N GLY A 171 14.10 4.84 -7.15
CA GLY A 171 12.67 4.71 -7.48
C GLY A 171 12.43 3.99 -8.80
N LEU A 172 13.14 4.35 -9.87
CA LEU A 172 13.05 3.67 -11.17
C LEU A 172 13.63 2.26 -11.12
N GLU A 173 14.73 2.04 -10.40
CA GLU A 173 15.27 0.69 -10.18
C GLU A 173 14.25 -0.21 -9.46
N MET A 174 13.63 0.30 -8.39
CA MET A 174 12.61 -0.42 -7.64
C MET A 174 11.38 -0.73 -8.50
N LEU A 175 10.83 0.28 -9.19
CA LEU A 175 9.66 0.11 -10.04
C LEU A 175 9.94 -0.85 -11.19
N GLY A 176 11.09 -0.73 -11.87
CA GLY A 176 11.52 -1.66 -12.90
C GLY A 176 11.70 -3.09 -12.38
N GLY A 177 12.22 -3.27 -11.18
CA GLY A 177 12.33 -4.56 -10.50
C GLY A 177 10.97 -5.17 -10.13
N VAL A 178 9.98 -4.36 -9.77
CA VAL A 178 8.60 -4.79 -9.49
C VAL A 178 7.90 -5.20 -10.78
N LEU A 179 7.91 -4.33 -11.79
CA LEU A 179 7.21 -4.53 -13.06
C LEU A 179 7.79 -5.68 -13.90
N SER A 180 9.10 -5.89 -13.87
CA SER A 180 9.76 -7.00 -14.57
C SER A 180 9.32 -8.39 -14.11
N ARG A 181 8.69 -8.51 -12.93
CA ARG A 181 8.13 -9.78 -12.44
C ARG A 181 6.99 -10.32 -13.30
N ALA A 182 6.36 -9.50 -14.15
CA ALA A 182 5.40 -9.97 -15.16
C ALA A 182 5.98 -11.08 -16.06
N TYR A 183 7.29 -11.10 -16.27
CA TYR A 183 7.98 -12.12 -17.05
C TYR A 183 8.10 -13.49 -16.33
N GLY A 184 7.62 -13.58 -15.08
CA GLY A 184 7.37 -14.80 -14.33
C GLY A 184 8.62 -15.52 -13.77
N SER A 185 9.74 -15.54 -14.50
CA SER A 185 11.01 -16.11 -14.04
C SER A 185 12.00 -15.03 -13.63
N ARG A 186 12.83 -15.30 -12.62
CA ARG A 186 13.88 -14.36 -12.16
C ARG A 186 14.85 -13.99 -13.28
N ALA A 187 15.21 -14.96 -14.12
CA ALA A 187 16.10 -14.74 -15.26
C ALA A 187 15.47 -13.82 -16.31
N ALA A 188 14.24 -14.11 -16.77
CA ALA A 188 13.58 -13.26 -17.75
C ALA A 188 13.31 -11.85 -17.20
N ALA A 189 12.93 -11.73 -15.92
CA ALA A 189 12.76 -10.44 -15.25
C ALA A 189 14.06 -9.63 -15.23
N ALA A 190 15.19 -10.24 -14.89
CA ALA A 190 16.49 -9.58 -14.88
C ALA A 190 16.89 -9.07 -16.28
N LEU A 191 16.71 -9.89 -17.32
CA LEU A 191 17.01 -9.53 -18.71
C LEU A 191 16.14 -8.37 -19.23
N LYS A 192 14.88 -8.28 -18.79
CA LYS A 192 13.94 -7.23 -19.22
C LYS A 192 13.92 -5.99 -18.33
N SER A 193 14.60 -6.03 -17.18
CA SER A 193 14.63 -4.90 -16.25
C SER A 193 15.19 -3.63 -16.89
N ALA A 194 16.20 -3.73 -17.76
CA ALA A 194 16.75 -2.58 -18.49
C ALA A 194 15.73 -1.94 -19.45
N ARG A 195 15.06 -2.74 -20.27
CA ARG A 195 13.99 -2.28 -21.16
C ARG A 195 12.88 -1.56 -20.39
N ILE A 196 12.41 -2.15 -19.29
CA ILE A 196 11.34 -1.56 -18.49
C ILE A 196 11.78 -0.22 -17.88
N ARG A 197 12.99 -0.14 -17.33
CA ARG A 197 13.54 1.13 -16.82
C ARG A 197 13.64 2.18 -17.91
N HIS A 198 14.04 1.78 -19.12
CA HIS A 198 14.09 2.68 -20.28
C HIS A 198 12.70 3.22 -20.63
N GLU A 199 11.68 2.37 -20.76
CA GLU A 199 10.32 2.85 -21.02
C GLU A 199 9.80 3.76 -19.90
N LEU A 200 10.01 3.40 -18.64
CA LEU A 200 9.65 4.26 -17.51
C LEU A 200 10.31 5.64 -17.58
N SER A 201 11.59 5.71 -17.98
CA SER A 201 12.32 6.98 -18.10
C SER A 201 11.82 7.89 -19.23
N ARG A 202 11.04 7.36 -20.19
CA ARG A 202 10.44 8.15 -21.26
C ARG A 202 9.20 8.91 -20.80
N HIS A 203 8.60 8.50 -19.69
CA HIS A 203 7.44 9.15 -19.07
C HIS A 203 7.89 10.10 -17.96
N GLY A 204 8.66 11.12 -18.32
CA GLY A 204 9.16 12.13 -17.38
C GLY A 204 8.03 13.01 -16.80
N CYS A 205 8.29 13.62 -15.65
CA CYS A 205 7.37 14.59 -15.05
C CYS A 205 7.46 15.93 -15.81
N PRO A 206 6.34 16.54 -16.25
CA PRO A 206 6.35 17.84 -16.91
C PRO A 206 6.74 19.00 -15.98
N ALA A 207 6.56 18.82 -14.68
CA ALA A 207 6.88 19.80 -13.64
C ALA A 207 7.63 19.12 -12.49
N PRO A 208 8.89 18.67 -12.72
CA PRO A 208 9.68 18.01 -11.68
C PRO A 208 9.89 18.98 -10.51
N ALA A 209 9.82 18.47 -9.29
CA ALA A 209 10.00 19.24 -8.07
C ALA A 209 10.80 18.47 -7.02
N LEU A 210 11.36 19.18 -6.05
CA LEU A 210 11.89 18.55 -4.84
C LEU A 210 10.72 18.12 -3.95
N ILE A 211 10.30 16.87 -4.10
CA ILE A 211 9.21 16.25 -3.32
C ILE A 211 9.55 16.12 -1.83
N ASP A 212 8.56 15.80 -1.01
CA ASP A 212 8.73 15.48 0.42
C ASP A 212 9.36 14.11 0.60
N GLY A 213 8.81 13.10 -0.10
CA GLY A 213 9.24 11.72 0.00
C GLY A 213 8.68 10.99 1.22
N ARG A 214 7.98 11.67 2.15
CA ARG A 214 7.38 11.04 3.33
C ARG A 214 6.11 11.73 3.82
N MET A 215 4.97 11.26 3.37
CA MET A 215 3.67 11.90 3.54
C MET A 215 2.76 11.25 4.60
N ARG A 216 3.33 10.38 5.43
CA ARG A 216 2.58 9.58 6.42
C ARG A 216 1.98 10.44 7.54
N PRO A 217 0.86 10.02 8.16
CA PRO A 217 0.21 10.78 9.24
C PRO A 217 1.14 11.16 10.39
N GLU A 218 2.12 10.30 10.73
CA GLU A 218 3.07 10.56 11.82
C GLU A 218 4.02 11.74 11.55
N GLU A 219 4.10 12.21 10.31
CA GLU A 219 4.89 13.38 9.94
C GLU A 219 4.13 14.70 10.11
N TRP A 220 2.86 14.65 10.52
CA TRP A 220 2.00 15.82 10.68
C TRP A 220 1.63 16.05 12.14
N ILE A 221 1.59 17.31 12.54
CA ILE A 221 1.25 17.73 13.89
C ILE A 221 0.13 18.77 13.88
N THR A 222 -0.62 18.86 14.96
CA THR A 222 -1.67 19.87 15.11
C THR A 222 -1.08 21.13 15.74
N GLY A 223 -1.17 22.25 15.03
CA GLY A 223 -0.87 23.59 15.52
C GLY A 223 -2.12 24.34 16.00
N ALA A 224 -1.99 25.64 16.24
CA ALA A 224 -3.12 26.52 16.59
C ALA A 224 -4.06 26.72 15.38
N GLY A 225 -4.90 25.73 15.10
CA GLY A 225 -5.92 25.78 14.06
C GLY A 225 -5.50 25.25 12.69
N ALA A 226 -4.30 24.67 12.54
CA ALA A 226 -3.82 24.10 11.28
C ALA A 226 -3.04 22.80 11.48
N LEU A 227 -3.05 21.95 10.46
CA LEU A 227 -2.18 20.77 10.37
C LEU A 227 -0.83 21.20 9.78
N LEU A 228 0.27 20.86 10.46
CA LEU A 228 1.61 21.29 10.10
C LEU A 228 2.50 20.07 9.82
N LYS A 229 3.25 20.13 8.71
CA LYS A 229 4.23 19.11 8.31
C LYS A 229 5.52 19.28 9.08
N THR A 230 6.02 18.17 9.61
CA THR A 230 7.36 18.04 10.18
C THR A 230 8.25 17.24 9.22
N ASP A 231 9.57 17.32 9.44
CA ASP A 231 10.57 16.58 8.66
C ASP A 231 10.55 16.82 7.13
N PHE A 232 10.01 17.98 6.71
CA PHE A 232 9.76 18.33 5.31
C PHE A 232 11.01 18.38 4.41
N GLU A 233 12.19 18.54 4.99
CA GLU A 233 13.43 18.85 4.28
C GLU A 233 14.33 17.63 3.98
N HIS A 234 13.88 16.40 4.28
CA HIS A 234 14.77 15.24 4.42
C HIS A 234 14.69 14.18 3.33
N HIS A 235 13.49 13.80 2.89
CA HIS A 235 13.28 12.50 2.23
C HIS A 235 13.09 12.58 0.71
N GLY A 236 13.21 13.78 0.13
CA GLY A 236 13.05 13.97 -1.32
C GLY A 236 14.20 13.34 -2.13
N LEU A 237 15.43 13.79 -1.90
CA LEU A 237 16.63 13.31 -2.60
C LEU A 237 17.75 13.00 -1.60
N GLY A 238 18.43 11.87 -1.78
CA GLY A 238 19.54 11.46 -0.94
C GLY A 238 20.08 10.06 -1.24
N LYS A 239 21.17 9.69 -0.56
CA LYS A 239 21.84 8.40 -0.75
C LYS A 239 20.94 7.19 -0.42
N SER A 240 19.99 7.38 0.49
CA SER A 240 19.05 6.36 0.96
C SER A 240 17.62 6.57 0.45
N GLU A 241 17.39 7.60 -0.37
CA GLU A 241 16.06 7.99 -0.81
C GLU A 241 15.75 7.43 -2.20
N LEU A 242 14.47 7.40 -2.58
CA LEU A 242 14.05 6.92 -3.89
C LEU A 242 14.53 7.81 -5.04
N ASN A 243 14.91 9.05 -4.74
CA ASN A 243 15.38 10.03 -5.72
C ASN A 243 14.38 10.27 -6.85
N VAL A 244 13.09 10.39 -6.50
CA VAL A 244 11.98 10.70 -7.41
C VAL A 244 11.75 12.22 -7.38
N THR A 245 11.37 12.78 -8.53
CA THR A 245 11.09 14.22 -8.68
C THR A 245 9.64 14.52 -9.07
N ASP A 246 8.80 13.51 -9.29
CA ASP A 246 7.39 13.67 -9.62
C ASP A 246 6.54 13.86 -8.35
N PRO A 247 5.83 14.99 -8.17
CA PRO A 247 4.90 15.20 -7.04
C PRO A 247 3.81 14.13 -6.91
N ALA A 248 3.50 13.40 -7.99
CA ALA A 248 2.59 12.25 -7.94
C ALA A 248 3.02 11.19 -6.91
N TYR A 249 4.32 11.10 -6.59
CA TYR A 249 4.81 10.22 -5.51
C TYR A 249 4.29 10.66 -4.13
N ASP A 250 4.34 11.95 -3.81
CA ASP A 250 3.85 12.46 -2.52
C ASP A 250 2.34 12.26 -2.38
N LEU A 251 1.58 12.45 -3.46
CA LEU A 251 0.15 12.11 -3.48
C LEU A 251 -0.06 10.62 -3.21
N ALA A 252 0.67 9.75 -3.89
CA ALA A 252 0.57 8.30 -3.70
C ALA A 252 0.95 7.86 -2.27
N ASP A 253 2.02 8.42 -1.69
CA ASP A 253 2.43 8.12 -0.32
C ASP A 253 1.44 8.67 0.71
N ALA A 254 0.81 9.83 0.45
CA ALA A 254 -0.29 10.35 1.27
C ALA A 254 -1.52 9.42 1.22
N MET A 255 -1.93 8.99 0.03
CA MET A 255 -3.05 8.06 -0.14
C MET A 255 -2.84 6.76 0.65
N LEU A 256 -1.62 6.22 0.57
CA LEU A 256 -1.22 5.04 1.34
C LEU A 256 -1.24 5.33 2.84
N GLY A 257 -0.54 6.37 3.29
CA GLY A 257 -0.31 6.69 4.70
C GLY A 257 -1.61 6.98 5.46
N PHE A 258 -2.49 7.80 4.88
CA PHE A 258 -3.79 8.16 5.47
C PHE A 258 -4.88 7.11 5.22
N GLY A 259 -4.59 6.09 4.41
CA GLY A 259 -5.53 5.02 4.07
C GLY A 259 -6.79 5.56 3.41
N LEU A 260 -6.62 6.38 2.37
CA LEU A 260 -7.72 7.11 1.74
C LEU A 260 -8.71 6.17 1.01
N SER A 261 -10.00 6.50 1.07
CA SER A 261 -11.05 5.90 0.25
C SER A 261 -10.97 6.39 -1.21
N ALA A 262 -11.77 5.84 -2.13
CA ALA A 262 -11.79 6.31 -3.52
C ALA A 262 -12.20 7.79 -3.62
N ASP A 263 -13.25 8.19 -2.90
CA ASP A 263 -13.75 9.56 -2.90
C ASP A 263 -12.74 10.52 -2.26
N GLU A 264 -12.03 10.08 -1.21
CA GLU A 264 -10.98 10.85 -0.55
C GLU A 264 -9.74 11.02 -1.44
N GLU A 265 -9.37 9.98 -2.19
CA GLU A 265 -8.32 10.08 -3.21
C GLU A 265 -8.70 11.09 -4.29
N GLN A 266 -9.96 11.07 -4.75
CA GLN A 266 -10.46 12.02 -5.74
C GLN A 266 -10.40 13.46 -5.21
N LEU A 267 -10.84 13.68 -3.96
CA LEU A 267 -10.75 14.99 -3.31
C LEU A 267 -9.30 15.48 -3.21
N LEU A 268 -8.35 14.59 -2.87
CA LEU A 268 -6.92 14.92 -2.80
C LEU A 268 -6.41 15.36 -4.19
N ILE A 269 -6.74 14.61 -5.24
CA ILE A 269 -6.30 14.89 -6.62
C ILE A 269 -6.90 16.22 -7.10
N GLU A 270 -8.22 16.39 -7.00
CA GLU A 270 -8.91 17.60 -7.46
C GLU A 270 -8.35 18.86 -6.80
N ARG A 271 -8.10 18.77 -5.49
CA ARG A 271 -7.52 19.90 -4.75
C ARG A 271 -6.07 20.18 -5.18
N TYR A 272 -5.27 19.13 -5.39
CA TYR A 272 -3.90 19.27 -5.89
C TYR A 272 -3.91 19.92 -7.28
N VAL A 273 -4.63 19.36 -8.25
CA VAL A 273 -4.69 19.85 -9.64
C VAL A 273 -5.12 21.32 -9.68
N LYS A 274 -6.17 21.67 -8.92
CA LYS A 274 -6.67 23.05 -8.85
C LYS A 274 -5.61 24.06 -8.40
N GLU A 275 -4.72 23.66 -7.50
CA GLU A 275 -3.71 24.57 -6.97
C GLU A 275 -2.38 24.48 -7.74
N SER A 276 -1.98 23.30 -8.20
CA SER A 276 -0.69 23.06 -8.87
C SER A 276 -0.71 23.30 -10.37
N GLU A 277 -1.89 23.27 -11.00
CA GLU A 277 -2.10 23.29 -12.47
C GLU A 277 -1.53 22.04 -13.20
N ASP A 278 -1.19 20.97 -12.47
CA ASP A 278 -0.71 19.71 -13.05
C ASP A 278 -1.89 18.81 -13.46
N GLU A 279 -2.56 19.17 -14.55
CA GLU A 279 -3.73 18.46 -15.11
C GLU A 279 -3.41 17.00 -15.50
N GLY A 280 -2.15 16.69 -15.81
CA GLY A 280 -1.71 15.35 -16.23
C GLY A 280 -1.29 14.42 -15.10
N VAL A 281 -1.48 14.80 -13.82
CA VAL A 281 -0.98 13.99 -12.68
C VAL A 281 -1.61 12.61 -12.60
N GLU A 282 -2.89 12.48 -12.98
CA GLU A 282 -3.63 11.21 -12.87
C GLU A 282 -3.02 10.10 -13.73
N GLU A 283 -2.49 10.45 -14.91
CA GLU A 283 -1.85 9.51 -15.83
C GLU A 283 -0.60 8.88 -15.23
N ARG A 284 0.13 9.65 -14.40
CA ARG A 284 1.39 9.22 -13.76
C ARG A 284 1.16 8.59 -12.39
N LEU A 285 -0.01 8.83 -11.79
CA LEU A 285 -0.29 8.50 -10.39
C LEU A 285 -0.29 6.99 -10.13
N PHE A 286 -0.77 6.17 -11.07
CA PHE A 286 -0.84 4.72 -10.84
C PHE A 286 0.53 4.07 -10.65
N LEU A 287 1.52 4.43 -11.47
CA LEU A 287 2.90 3.94 -11.32
C LEU A 287 3.51 4.42 -10.00
N ASN A 288 3.23 5.66 -9.60
CA ASN A 288 3.66 6.21 -8.32
C ASN A 288 2.98 5.52 -7.12
N LYS A 289 1.72 5.08 -7.24
CA LYS A 289 1.03 4.23 -6.25
C LYS A 289 1.72 2.86 -6.11
N ILE A 290 2.12 2.24 -7.22
CA ILE A 290 2.91 1.00 -7.18
C ILE A 290 4.25 1.24 -6.48
N LEU A 291 4.93 2.35 -6.78
CA LEU A 291 6.20 2.69 -6.17
C LEU A 291 6.07 2.94 -4.66
N ALA A 292 5.16 3.82 -4.23
CA ALA A 292 4.93 4.13 -2.81
C ALA A 292 4.58 2.87 -2.00
N GLY A 293 3.64 2.06 -2.49
CA GLY A 293 3.28 0.79 -1.84
C GLY A 293 4.45 -0.21 -1.79
N SER A 294 5.24 -0.31 -2.87
CA SER A 294 6.39 -1.22 -2.92
C SER A 294 7.54 -0.76 -2.01
N ALA A 295 7.79 0.54 -1.93
CA ALA A 295 8.77 1.14 -1.04
C ALA A 295 8.38 0.94 0.42
N ALA A 296 7.12 1.23 0.77
CA ALA A 296 6.60 1.01 2.12
C ALA A 296 6.65 -0.46 2.54
N MET A 297 6.26 -1.38 1.65
CA MET A 297 6.35 -2.82 1.89
C MET A 297 7.81 -3.28 2.10
N SER A 298 8.76 -2.73 1.33
CA SER A 298 10.19 -3.04 1.45
C SER A 298 10.78 -2.51 2.75
N ALA A 299 10.46 -1.27 3.13
CA ALA A 299 10.90 -0.68 4.41
C ALA A 299 10.33 -1.42 5.63
N ALA A 300 9.07 -1.86 5.55
CA ALA A 300 8.44 -2.67 6.59
C ALA A 300 9.13 -4.03 6.74
N ARG A 301 9.44 -4.73 5.63
CA ARG A 301 10.19 -6.00 5.65
C ARG A 301 11.60 -5.82 6.24
N ALA A 302 12.31 -4.76 5.85
CA ALA A 302 13.63 -4.49 6.41
C ALA A 302 13.57 -4.28 7.93
N SER A 303 12.53 -3.62 8.44
CA SER A 303 12.30 -3.42 9.87
C SER A 303 11.95 -4.72 10.61
N LEU A 304 11.20 -5.62 9.97
CA LEU A 304 10.87 -6.95 10.51
C LEU A 304 12.09 -7.88 10.56
N ALA A 305 13.01 -7.74 9.60
CA ALA A 305 14.24 -8.53 9.54
C ALA A 305 15.32 -8.07 10.54
N ASP A 306 15.19 -6.87 11.11
CA ASP A 306 16.15 -6.32 12.09
C ASP A 306 15.80 -6.76 13.52
N PRO A 307 16.65 -7.57 14.19
CA PRO A 307 16.41 -7.99 15.58
C PRO A 307 16.44 -6.83 16.58
N ARG A 308 17.12 -5.72 16.28
CA ARG A 308 17.18 -4.55 17.17
C ARG A 308 15.84 -3.80 17.23
N SER A 309 14.93 -4.12 16.31
CA SER A 309 13.63 -3.48 16.14
C SER A 309 12.46 -4.31 16.66
N GLU A 310 12.69 -5.34 17.50
CA GLU A 310 11.64 -6.24 18.02
C GLU A 310 10.42 -5.51 18.61
N ARG A 311 10.64 -4.44 19.39
CA ARG A 311 9.55 -3.61 19.95
C ARG A 311 8.68 -2.93 18.88
N ARG A 312 9.19 -2.80 17.66
CA ARG A 312 8.54 -2.17 16.50
C ARG A 312 8.04 -3.19 15.48
N HIS A 313 8.27 -4.50 15.68
CA HIS A 313 7.86 -5.52 14.71
C HIS A 313 6.35 -5.52 14.48
N ARG A 314 5.54 -5.23 15.51
CA ARG A 314 4.09 -5.08 15.37
C ARG A 314 3.72 -3.91 14.44
N ASP A 315 4.31 -2.74 14.65
CA ASP A 315 4.08 -1.57 13.79
C ASP A 315 4.59 -1.80 12.36
N ALA A 316 5.75 -2.45 12.22
CA ALA A 316 6.29 -2.83 10.92
C ALA A 316 5.37 -3.82 10.20
N ASN A 317 4.79 -4.81 10.91
CA ASN A 317 3.81 -5.72 10.35
C ASN A 317 2.53 -4.98 9.92
N ARG A 318 2.03 -4.07 10.74
CA ARG A 318 0.87 -3.24 10.39
C ARG A 318 1.11 -2.44 9.11
N ARG A 319 2.29 -1.80 8.99
CA ARG A 319 2.71 -1.07 7.77
C ARG A 319 2.85 -2.00 6.57
N PHE A 320 3.36 -3.21 6.78
CA PHE A 320 3.45 -4.23 5.73
C PHE A 320 2.06 -4.61 5.19
N VAL A 321 1.11 -4.92 6.08
CA VAL A 321 -0.28 -5.26 5.70
C VAL A 321 -0.97 -4.08 5.01
N GLN A 322 -0.81 -2.86 5.54
CA GLN A 322 -1.35 -1.64 4.91
C GLN A 322 -0.83 -1.43 3.49
N ALA A 323 0.49 -1.56 3.28
CA ALA A 323 1.10 -1.42 1.96
C ALA A 323 0.67 -2.54 0.99
N TRP A 324 0.59 -3.78 1.48
CA TRP A 324 0.09 -4.92 0.70
C TRP A 324 -1.35 -4.69 0.24
N ARG A 325 -2.23 -4.26 1.16
CA ARG A 325 -3.63 -3.95 0.86
C ARG A 325 -3.74 -2.80 -0.13
N PHE A 326 -2.98 -1.74 0.06
CA PHE A 326 -2.94 -0.60 -0.87
C PHE A 326 -2.58 -1.05 -2.29
N LEU A 327 -1.48 -1.79 -2.47
CA LEU A 327 -1.09 -2.33 -3.77
C LEU A 327 -2.18 -3.23 -4.38
N THR A 328 -2.81 -4.06 -3.55
CA THR A 328 -3.89 -4.96 -3.98
C THR A 328 -5.09 -4.18 -4.51
N ILE A 329 -5.60 -3.21 -3.74
CA ILE A 329 -6.79 -2.42 -4.07
C ILE A 329 -6.52 -1.49 -5.26
N GLN A 330 -5.39 -0.77 -5.26
CA GLN A 330 -5.06 0.14 -6.36
C GLN A 330 -4.89 -0.59 -7.69
N THR A 331 -4.28 -1.79 -7.65
CA THR A 331 -4.15 -2.64 -8.84
C THR A 331 -5.49 -3.17 -9.32
N ALA A 332 -6.36 -3.61 -8.39
CA ALA A 332 -7.71 -4.06 -8.73
C ALA A 332 -8.52 -2.93 -9.38
N ARG A 333 -8.51 -1.72 -8.80
CA ARG A 333 -9.17 -0.53 -9.37
C ARG A 333 -8.65 -0.18 -10.76
N HIS A 334 -7.32 -0.17 -10.95
CA HIS A 334 -6.73 0.11 -12.26
C HIS A 334 -7.14 -0.94 -13.30
N CYS A 335 -7.02 -2.23 -12.99
CA CYS A 335 -7.44 -3.29 -13.91
C CYS A 335 -8.96 -3.29 -14.15
N GLY A 336 -9.74 -2.90 -13.15
CA GLY A 336 -11.19 -2.75 -13.22
C GLY A 336 -11.64 -1.68 -14.21
N ARG A 337 -10.88 -0.57 -14.34
CA ARG A 337 -11.11 0.46 -15.37
C ARG A 337 -10.85 -0.04 -16.79
N LEU A 338 -10.03 -1.07 -16.95
CA LEU A 338 -9.77 -1.72 -18.24
C LEU A 338 -10.86 -2.74 -18.61
N CYS A 339 -11.75 -3.09 -17.69
CA CYS A 339 -12.85 -4.00 -17.97
C CYS A 339 -14.00 -3.24 -18.67
N LEU A 340 -14.67 -3.88 -19.61
CA LEU A 340 -16.01 -3.46 -20.01
C LEU A 340 -16.94 -3.67 -18.81
N ARG A 341 -17.58 -2.60 -18.32
CA ARG A 341 -18.41 -2.63 -17.12
C ARG A 341 -19.83 -2.14 -17.41
N PRO A 342 -20.84 -2.67 -16.71
CA PRO A 342 -22.19 -2.13 -16.79
C PRO A 342 -22.27 -0.79 -16.04
N ASP A 343 -23.13 0.12 -16.52
CA ASP A 343 -23.40 1.41 -15.85
C ASP A 343 -23.93 1.24 -14.42
N ARG A 344 -24.66 0.13 -14.19
CA ARG A 344 -25.17 -0.24 -12.86
C ARG A 344 -25.01 -1.72 -12.65
N VAL A 345 -24.40 -2.08 -11.52
CA VAL A 345 -24.31 -3.45 -11.05
C VAL A 345 -25.69 -3.93 -10.59
N ARG A 346 -26.07 -5.14 -11.02
CA ARG A 346 -27.35 -5.78 -10.68
C ARG A 346 -27.14 -7.26 -10.42
N TRP A 347 -28.06 -7.84 -9.64
CA TRP A 347 -28.17 -9.29 -9.55
C TRP A 347 -28.87 -9.84 -10.79
N ASN A 348 -28.12 -10.50 -11.67
CA ASN A 348 -28.61 -11.08 -12.91
C ASN A 348 -28.46 -12.61 -12.92
N SER A 349 -29.33 -13.28 -13.69
CA SER A 349 -29.22 -14.70 -14.02
C SER A 349 -28.73 -14.85 -15.47
N PRO A 350 -27.75 -15.71 -15.76
CA PRO A 350 -27.01 -16.55 -14.81
C PRO A 350 -26.06 -15.71 -13.92
N LEU A 351 -25.72 -16.26 -12.76
CA LEU A 351 -24.72 -15.72 -11.84
C LEU A 351 -23.45 -16.57 -11.89
N VAL A 352 -22.30 -15.93 -12.12
CA VAL A 352 -20.99 -16.56 -12.05
C VAL A 352 -20.29 -16.14 -10.76
N VAL A 353 -19.95 -17.14 -9.95
CA VAL A 353 -19.28 -16.97 -8.66
C VAL A 353 -17.81 -17.35 -8.81
N LEU A 354 -16.92 -16.39 -8.57
CA LEU A 354 -15.48 -16.56 -8.79
C LEU A 354 -14.73 -16.61 -7.46
N ASP A 355 -13.83 -17.57 -7.29
CA ASP A 355 -12.76 -17.34 -6.32
C ASP A 355 -11.87 -16.17 -6.79
N ILE A 356 -11.21 -15.53 -5.83
CA ILE A 356 -10.28 -14.44 -6.12
C ILE A 356 -8.89 -15.00 -6.42
N ASP A 357 -8.27 -15.66 -5.46
CA ASP A 357 -6.90 -16.17 -5.60
C ASP A 357 -6.85 -17.36 -6.55
N GLY A 358 -5.88 -17.39 -7.45
CA GLY A 358 -5.69 -18.49 -8.40
C GLY A 358 -6.71 -18.56 -9.54
N VAL A 359 -7.82 -17.83 -9.45
CA VAL A 359 -8.83 -17.67 -10.50
C VAL A 359 -8.79 -16.25 -11.07
N LEU A 360 -9.28 -15.25 -10.33
CA LEU A 360 -9.32 -13.86 -10.79
C LEU A 360 -7.96 -13.17 -10.72
N VAL A 361 -7.16 -13.44 -9.68
CA VAL A 361 -5.85 -12.82 -9.47
C VAL A 361 -4.78 -13.81 -9.06
N ARG A 362 -3.52 -13.43 -9.29
CA ARG A 362 -2.36 -14.11 -8.72
C ARG A 362 -1.27 -13.09 -8.40
N ARG A 363 -0.21 -13.49 -7.70
CA ARG A 363 0.92 -12.60 -7.39
C ARG A 363 1.82 -12.43 -8.62
N ILE A 364 1.54 -11.43 -9.45
CA ILE A 364 2.31 -11.13 -10.67
C ILE A 364 3.50 -10.23 -10.34
N PHE A 365 3.24 -9.08 -9.74
CA PHE A 365 4.24 -8.04 -9.45
C PHE A 365 4.85 -8.15 -8.05
N GLY A 366 4.56 -9.25 -7.35
CA GLY A 366 4.82 -9.41 -5.91
C GLY A 366 3.62 -9.05 -5.03
N PHE A 367 2.52 -8.59 -5.62
CA PHE A 367 1.20 -8.39 -5.03
C PHE A 367 0.12 -8.92 -6.00
N PRO A 368 -1.14 -9.11 -5.55
CA PRO A 368 -2.21 -9.65 -6.38
C PRO A 368 -2.55 -8.73 -7.55
N SER A 369 -2.64 -9.31 -8.73
CA SER A 369 -3.07 -8.65 -9.96
C SER A 369 -3.77 -9.65 -10.87
N THR A 370 -4.74 -9.17 -11.64
CA THR A 370 -5.32 -9.94 -12.76
C THR A 370 -4.39 -9.84 -13.98
N THR A 371 -4.76 -10.46 -15.09
CA THR A 371 -4.03 -10.39 -16.36
C THR A 371 -4.94 -9.84 -17.45
N ALA A 372 -4.41 -9.63 -18.66
CA ALA A 372 -5.24 -9.26 -19.81
C ALA A 372 -6.36 -10.29 -20.05
N ALA A 373 -6.08 -11.59 -19.88
CA ALA A 373 -7.07 -12.66 -19.97
C ALA A 373 -8.15 -12.57 -18.86
N GLY A 374 -7.77 -12.19 -17.65
CA GLY A 374 -8.74 -12.00 -16.57
C GLY A 374 -9.64 -10.78 -16.80
N ILE A 375 -9.08 -9.67 -17.30
CA ILE A 375 -9.84 -8.49 -17.75
C ILE A 375 -10.81 -8.89 -18.88
N GLU A 376 -10.36 -9.71 -19.83
CA GLU A 376 -11.21 -10.25 -20.88
C GLU A 376 -12.39 -11.03 -20.33
N ALA A 377 -12.11 -11.96 -19.42
CA ALA A 377 -13.11 -12.86 -18.88
C ALA A 377 -14.24 -12.07 -18.20
N LEU A 378 -13.88 -11.07 -17.38
CA LEU A 378 -14.86 -10.19 -16.74
C LEU A 378 -15.62 -9.34 -17.77
N SER A 379 -14.93 -8.77 -18.75
CA SER A 379 -15.54 -7.96 -19.81
C SER A 379 -16.56 -8.76 -20.63
N LEU A 380 -16.27 -10.04 -20.90
CA LEU A 380 -17.17 -10.95 -21.61
C LEU A 380 -18.40 -11.30 -20.76
N LEU A 381 -18.24 -11.54 -19.46
CA LEU A 381 -19.38 -11.75 -18.56
C LEU A 381 -20.31 -10.54 -18.55
N HIS A 382 -19.74 -9.33 -18.41
CA HIS A 382 -20.51 -8.07 -18.44
C HIS A 382 -21.18 -7.82 -19.79
N ALA A 383 -20.48 -8.05 -20.91
CA ALA A 383 -21.07 -7.92 -22.26
C ALA A 383 -22.28 -8.85 -22.49
N HIS A 384 -22.36 -9.93 -21.74
CA HIS A 384 -23.44 -10.92 -21.79
C HIS A 384 -24.47 -10.75 -20.66
N ASP A 385 -24.45 -9.63 -19.94
CA ASP A 385 -25.36 -9.32 -18.84
C ASP A 385 -25.33 -10.36 -17.71
N VAL A 386 -24.24 -11.14 -17.61
CA VAL A 386 -24.06 -12.18 -16.60
C VAL A 386 -23.71 -11.53 -15.26
N GLY A 387 -24.44 -11.90 -14.20
CA GLY A 387 -24.13 -11.45 -12.86
C GLY A 387 -22.78 -12.01 -12.40
N ILE A 388 -21.97 -11.23 -11.70
CA ILE A 388 -20.70 -11.68 -11.13
C ILE A 388 -20.75 -11.55 -9.62
N ALA A 389 -20.33 -12.58 -8.89
CA ALA A 389 -20.06 -12.52 -7.47
C ALA A 389 -18.68 -13.12 -7.17
N VAL A 390 -18.09 -12.77 -6.03
CA VAL A 390 -16.81 -13.36 -5.57
C VAL A 390 -17.01 -14.22 -4.32
N ASN A 391 -16.23 -15.28 -4.15
CA ASN A 391 -16.30 -16.14 -2.97
C ASN A 391 -14.90 -16.62 -2.56
N THR A 392 -14.38 -16.03 -1.48
CA THR A 392 -12.95 -16.05 -1.20
C THR A 392 -12.63 -16.28 0.28
N ALA A 393 -11.39 -16.69 0.53
CA ALA A 393 -10.78 -16.69 1.84
C ALA A 393 -10.42 -15.29 2.35
N ARG A 394 -10.36 -14.27 1.47
CA ARG A 394 -9.90 -12.93 1.82
C ARG A 394 -10.85 -12.18 2.75
N ALA A 395 -10.30 -11.15 3.41
CA ALA A 395 -11.03 -10.25 4.28
C ALA A 395 -12.16 -9.50 3.55
N MET A 396 -13.19 -9.12 4.31
CA MET A 396 -14.37 -8.41 3.77
C MET A 396 -14.02 -7.08 3.08
N VAL A 397 -13.02 -6.36 3.59
CA VAL A 397 -12.56 -5.11 2.98
C VAL A 397 -12.05 -5.31 1.54
N GLU A 398 -11.37 -6.43 1.27
CA GLU A 398 -10.92 -6.77 -0.08
C GLU A 398 -12.11 -7.20 -0.95
N VAL A 399 -13.05 -8.00 -0.43
CA VAL A 399 -14.26 -8.38 -1.17
C VAL A 399 -15.02 -7.15 -1.65
N LYS A 400 -15.24 -6.15 -0.78
CA LYS A 400 -15.91 -4.89 -1.15
C LYS A 400 -15.14 -4.14 -2.25
N ALA A 401 -13.82 -4.01 -2.09
CA ALA A 401 -12.97 -3.34 -3.08
C ALA A 401 -12.97 -4.06 -4.44
N TYR A 402 -12.99 -5.39 -4.47
CA TYR A 402 -13.07 -6.17 -5.70
C TYR A 402 -14.45 -6.05 -6.36
N CYS A 403 -15.54 -6.07 -5.58
CA CYS A 403 -16.88 -5.84 -6.12
C CYS A 403 -16.99 -4.47 -6.78
N GLU A 404 -16.47 -3.43 -6.11
CA GLU A 404 -16.45 -2.07 -6.65
C GLU A 404 -15.55 -1.97 -7.90
N ALA A 405 -14.35 -2.55 -7.88
CA ALA A 405 -13.40 -2.47 -8.97
C ALA A 405 -13.85 -3.22 -10.23
N TYR A 406 -14.43 -4.40 -10.07
CA TYR A 406 -14.77 -5.29 -11.19
C TYR A 406 -16.27 -5.34 -11.51
N GLY A 407 -17.11 -4.61 -10.78
CA GLY A 407 -18.55 -4.56 -11.00
C GLY A 407 -19.29 -5.83 -10.55
N CYS A 408 -18.86 -6.45 -9.46
CA CYS A 408 -19.53 -7.64 -8.92
C CYS A 408 -20.74 -7.25 -8.06
N ALA A 409 -21.84 -8.00 -8.18
CA ALA A 409 -23.09 -7.79 -7.45
C ALA A 409 -22.99 -8.08 -5.94
N GLY A 410 -22.00 -8.86 -5.53
CA GLY A 410 -21.74 -9.15 -4.13
C GLY A 410 -20.60 -10.14 -3.96
N GLY A 411 -20.37 -10.56 -2.73
CA GLY A 411 -19.39 -11.58 -2.46
C GLY A 411 -19.43 -12.17 -1.07
N VAL A 412 -18.66 -13.24 -0.90
CA VAL A 412 -18.49 -13.98 0.34
C VAL A 412 -17.02 -13.88 0.76
N ALA A 413 -16.79 -13.52 2.01
CA ALA A 413 -15.47 -13.30 2.59
C ALA A 413 -15.11 -14.40 3.59
N GLU A 414 -13.82 -14.46 3.92
CA GLU A 414 -13.29 -15.20 5.08
C GLU A 414 -13.79 -16.65 5.16
N TYR A 415 -13.65 -17.40 4.06
CA TYR A 415 -14.05 -18.82 3.97
C TYR A 415 -15.54 -19.10 4.15
N GLY A 416 -16.41 -18.10 3.92
CA GLY A 416 -17.84 -18.25 4.14
C GLY A 416 -18.35 -17.61 5.42
N SER A 417 -17.49 -16.92 6.18
CA SER A 417 -17.87 -16.31 7.45
C SER A 417 -18.79 -15.09 7.31
N ALA A 418 -18.77 -14.39 6.19
CA ALA A 418 -19.62 -13.22 5.97
C ALA A 418 -19.97 -13.03 4.48
N ALA A 419 -21.16 -12.50 4.22
CA ALA A 419 -21.67 -12.19 2.89
C ALA A 419 -21.93 -10.68 2.73
N TRP A 420 -21.66 -10.15 1.54
CA TRP A 420 -21.84 -8.77 1.14
C TRP A 420 -22.69 -8.66 -0.11
N ASP A 421 -23.81 -7.96 -0.01
CA ASP A 421 -24.66 -7.54 -1.12
C ASP A 421 -24.25 -6.12 -1.54
N ALA A 422 -23.50 -6.02 -2.64
CA ALA A 422 -22.99 -4.74 -3.13
C ALA A 422 -24.08 -3.89 -3.77
N VAL A 423 -25.15 -4.51 -4.28
CA VAL A 423 -26.29 -3.82 -4.88
C VAL A 423 -27.16 -3.17 -3.78
N GLY A 424 -27.44 -3.91 -2.71
CA GLY A 424 -28.26 -3.42 -1.60
C GLY A 424 -27.48 -2.72 -0.49
N GLY A 425 -26.15 -2.77 -0.50
CA GLY A 425 -25.29 -2.18 0.55
C GLY A 425 -25.41 -2.90 1.90
N ARG A 426 -25.63 -4.22 1.90
CA ARG A 426 -25.92 -5.01 3.13
C ARG A 426 -24.85 -6.05 3.40
N GLU A 427 -24.42 -6.14 4.65
CA GLU A 427 -23.50 -7.16 5.14
C GLU A 427 -24.24 -8.13 6.07
N ARG A 428 -23.93 -9.42 5.97
CA ARG A 428 -24.47 -10.46 6.85
C ARG A 428 -23.34 -11.33 7.38
N VAL A 429 -23.20 -11.34 8.71
CA VAL A 429 -22.31 -12.27 9.43
C VAL A 429 -22.97 -13.64 9.53
N LEU A 430 -22.19 -14.69 9.23
CA LEU A 430 -22.67 -16.08 9.19
C LEU A 430 -22.09 -16.93 10.32
N VAL A 431 -21.07 -16.43 11.01
CA VAL A 431 -20.46 -17.07 12.18
C VAL A 431 -21.35 -16.88 13.40
N SER A 432 -21.55 -17.94 14.18
CA SER A 432 -22.36 -17.89 15.40
C SER A 432 -21.67 -17.07 16.51
N PRO A 433 -22.43 -16.48 17.46
CA PRO A 433 -21.85 -15.78 18.61
C PRO A 433 -20.88 -16.64 19.44
N ALA A 434 -21.15 -17.96 19.54
CA ALA A 434 -20.28 -18.90 20.24
C ALA A 434 -18.93 -19.05 19.54
N SER A 435 -18.93 -19.25 18.21
CA SER A 435 -17.69 -19.37 17.43
C SER A 435 -16.93 -18.04 17.37
N LEU A 436 -17.61 -16.89 17.34
CA LEU A 436 -16.97 -15.57 17.47
C LEU A 436 -16.26 -15.41 18.82
N SER A 437 -16.89 -15.86 19.91
CA SER A 437 -16.24 -15.85 21.24
C SER A 437 -14.98 -16.71 21.26
N GLN A 438 -15.01 -17.89 20.64
CA GLN A 438 -13.82 -18.76 20.54
C GLN A 438 -12.72 -18.11 19.68
N LEU A 439 -13.07 -17.51 18.54
CA LEU A 439 -12.13 -16.76 17.69
C LEU A 439 -11.46 -15.64 18.48
N GLU A 440 -12.20 -14.86 19.26
CA GLU A 440 -11.61 -13.78 20.06
C GLU A 440 -10.66 -14.27 21.15
N ARG A 441 -10.96 -15.41 21.80
CA ARG A 441 -10.02 -16.02 22.76
C ARG A 441 -8.74 -16.47 22.06
N VAL A 442 -8.84 -17.15 20.92
CA VAL A 442 -7.67 -17.61 20.15
C VAL A 442 -6.88 -16.43 19.61
N ARG A 443 -7.55 -15.39 19.09
CA ARG A 443 -6.92 -14.16 18.57
C ARG A 443 -6.10 -13.47 19.66
N ARG A 444 -6.66 -13.31 20.86
CA ARG A 444 -5.95 -12.72 22.01
C ARG A 444 -4.69 -13.51 22.36
N ALA A 445 -4.82 -14.83 22.50
CA ALA A 445 -3.69 -15.68 22.86
C ALA A 445 -2.59 -15.72 21.78
N LEU A 446 -2.95 -15.71 20.49
CA LEU A 446 -1.99 -15.59 19.41
C LEU A 446 -1.31 -14.21 19.40
N GLY A 447 -2.05 -13.12 19.66
CA GLY A 447 -1.50 -11.77 19.72
C GLY A 447 -0.50 -11.55 20.86
N GLU A 448 -0.60 -12.34 21.93
CA GLU A 448 0.33 -12.36 23.05
C GLU A 448 1.58 -13.23 22.79
N THR A 449 1.55 -14.07 21.74
CA THR A 449 2.65 -14.98 21.42
C THR A 449 3.76 -14.25 20.65
N GLN A 450 4.99 -14.32 21.16
CA GLN A 450 6.16 -13.71 20.51
C GLN A 450 6.42 -14.35 19.13
N GLY A 451 6.71 -13.50 18.13
CA GLY A 451 6.99 -13.95 16.76
C GLY A 451 5.74 -14.34 15.95
N VAL A 452 4.55 -14.27 16.54
CA VAL A 452 3.27 -14.46 15.85
C VAL A 452 2.70 -13.11 15.44
N PHE A 453 2.26 -13.03 14.19
CA PHE A 453 1.66 -11.86 13.60
C PHE A 453 0.27 -12.20 13.09
N LEU A 454 -0.65 -11.24 13.23
CA LEU A 454 -2.03 -11.36 12.80
C LEU A 454 -2.32 -10.29 11.74
N ASP A 455 -3.20 -10.64 10.81
CA ASP A 455 -3.85 -9.68 9.92
C ASP A 455 -5.17 -9.21 10.56
N GLU A 456 -5.23 -7.94 10.96
CA GLU A 456 -6.38 -7.37 11.67
C GLU A 456 -7.60 -7.13 10.77
N ASP A 457 -7.44 -7.23 9.44
CA ASP A 457 -8.57 -7.06 8.51
C ASP A 457 -9.53 -8.26 8.53
N TYR A 458 -9.09 -9.41 9.07
CA TYR A 458 -9.89 -10.63 9.20
C TYR A 458 -10.68 -10.59 10.52
N ARG A 459 -11.98 -10.28 10.40
CA ARG A 459 -12.86 -10.04 11.55
C ARG A 459 -13.60 -11.30 12.00
N TYR A 460 -13.94 -12.18 11.06
CA TYR A 460 -14.77 -13.37 11.28
C TYR A 460 -14.01 -14.68 11.08
N SER A 461 -12.68 -14.57 11.00
CA SER A 461 -11.68 -15.63 10.96
C SER A 461 -10.35 -15.02 11.45
N ILE A 462 -9.34 -15.85 11.64
CA ILE A 462 -8.00 -15.42 12.00
C ILE A 462 -7.06 -15.82 10.87
N ARG A 463 -6.25 -14.87 10.41
CA ARG A 463 -5.09 -15.13 9.58
C ARG A 463 -3.84 -14.83 10.38
N ALA A 464 -3.08 -15.88 10.71
CA ALA A 464 -1.89 -15.79 11.53
C ALA A 464 -0.66 -16.33 10.79
N TYR A 465 0.50 -15.73 11.02
CA TYR A 465 1.75 -16.12 10.36
C TYR A 465 2.96 -15.71 11.20
N ALA A 466 4.11 -16.30 10.87
CA ALA A 466 5.42 -15.85 11.33
C ALA A 466 6.22 -15.27 10.15
N HIS A 467 7.28 -14.52 10.44
CA HIS A 467 8.21 -14.04 9.41
C HIS A 467 9.49 -14.87 9.42
N GLU A 468 9.83 -15.47 8.28
CA GLU A 468 11.09 -16.20 8.06
C GLU A 468 11.72 -15.80 6.73
N ARG A 469 13.04 -15.50 6.72
CA ARG A 469 13.83 -15.23 5.50
C ARG A 469 13.13 -14.25 4.52
N ASN A 470 12.55 -13.16 5.03
CA ASN A 470 11.80 -12.14 4.29
C ASN A 470 10.46 -12.58 3.68
N ALA A 471 9.87 -13.68 4.14
CA ALA A 471 8.56 -14.16 3.75
C ALA A 471 7.68 -14.45 4.97
N THR A 472 6.36 -14.44 4.77
CA THR A 472 5.43 -14.98 5.75
C THR A 472 5.39 -16.50 5.62
N VAL A 473 5.35 -17.19 6.75
CA VAL A 473 5.21 -18.65 6.82
C VAL A 473 4.05 -19.03 7.75
N PRO A 474 3.42 -20.18 7.51
CA PRO A 474 2.43 -20.72 8.45
C PRO A 474 3.02 -20.93 9.84
N LEU A 475 2.17 -20.82 10.87
CA LEU A 475 2.54 -21.17 12.23
C LEU A 475 2.74 -22.69 12.36
N PRO A 476 3.66 -23.17 13.23
CA PRO A 476 3.82 -24.59 13.48
C PRO A 476 2.50 -25.26 13.85
N ALA A 477 2.12 -26.32 13.12
CA ALA A 477 0.80 -26.92 13.28
C ALA A 477 0.55 -27.47 14.70
N ALA A 478 1.60 -27.95 15.38
CA ALA A 478 1.52 -28.38 16.78
C ALA A 478 1.21 -27.22 17.74
N LEU A 479 1.80 -26.04 17.52
CA LEU A 479 1.54 -24.85 18.33
C LEU A 479 0.07 -24.45 18.25
N VAL A 480 -0.47 -24.40 17.04
CA VAL A 480 -1.86 -23.96 16.82
C VAL A 480 -2.86 -24.99 17.34
N ARG A 481 -2.62 -26.29 17.11
CA ARG A 481 -3.49 -27.34 17.67
C ARG A 481 -3.51 -27.32 19.20
N ASN A 482 -2.34 -27.32 19.83
CA ASN A 482 -2.26 -27.25 21.30
C ASN A 482 -2.94 -26.00 21.85
N LEU A 483 -2.87 -24.87 21.14
CA LEU A 483 -3.55 -23.64 21.53
C LEU A 483 -5.07 -23.78 21.45
N VAL A 484 -5.59 -24.31 20.34
CA VAL A 484 -7.03 -24.52 20.11
C VAL A 484 -7.60 -25.49 21.15
N ASP A 485 -6.90 -26.60 21.41
CA ASP A 485 -7.31 -27.60 22.40
C ASP A 485 -7.33 -27.02 23.82
N ARG A 486 -6.26 -26.31 24.22
CA ARG A 486 -6.15 -25.68 25.55
C ARG A 486 -7.21 -24.60 25.80
N LEU A 487 -7.64 -23.90 24.75
CA LEU A 487 -8.65 -22.85 24.83
C LEU A 487 -10.09 -23.37 24.65
N GLU A 488 -10.25 -24.69 24.54
CA GLU A 488 -11.53 -25.37 24.31
C GLU A 488 -12.27 -24.72 23.12
N ALA A 489 -11.54 -24.54 22.02
CA ALA A 489 -12.03 -23.91 20.80
C ALA A 489 -12.49 -24.96 19.76
N ASP A 490 -13.36 -25.86 20.20
CA ASP A 490 -13.88 -27.02 19.46
C ASP A 490 -14.71 -26.67 18.22
N ARG A 491 -15.16 -25.43 18.09
CA ARG A 491 -15.93 -24.94 16.94
C ARG A 491 -15.06 -24.32 15.86
N LEU A 492 -13.73 -24.38 16.00
CA LEU A 492 -12.81 -23.80 15.06
C LEU A 492 -12.05 -24.88 14.29
N VAL A 493 -11.81 -24.62 13.01
CA VAL A 493 -10.94 -25.44 12.15
C VAL A 493 -9.68 -24.66 11.81
N VAL A 494 -8.55 -25.35 11.85
CA VAL A 494 -7.24 -24.81 11.51
C VAL A 494 -6.87 -25.27 10.11
N ARG A 495 -6.49 -24.32 9.26
CA ARG A 495 -6.11 -24.57 7.87
C ARG A 495 -4.75 -23.98 7.58
N GLN A 496 -3.83 -24.83 7.12
CA GLN A 496 -2.47 -24.42 6.79
C GLN A 496 -2.39 -24.07 5.31
N THR A 497 -1.90 -22.87 5.00
CA THR A 497 -1.54 -22.49 3.63
C THR A 497 -0.01 -22.48 3.49
N THR A 498 0.49 -22.13 2.31
CA THR A 498 1.94 -22.02 2.08
C THR A 498 2.57 -20.79 2.73
N ILE A 499 1.77 -19.84 3.20
CA ILE A 499 2.22 -18.51 3.62
C ILE A 499 1.65 -18.06 4.97
N ASP A 500 0.62 -18.75 5.47
CA ASP A 500 -0.10 -18.42 6.71
C ASP A 500 -0.88 -19.62 7.25
N THR A 501 -1.39 -19.46 8.47
CA THR A 501 -2.38 -20.33 9.11
C THR A 501 -3.70 -19.57 9.22
N ALA A 502 -4.75 -20.11 8.60
CA ALA A 502 -6.11 -19.63 8.75
C ALA A 502 -6.84 -20.42 9.84
N ILE A 503 -7.64 -19.74 10.66
CA ILE A 503 -8.53 -20.35 11.65
C ILE A 503 -9.93 -19.75 11.45
N HIS A 504 -10.92 -20.59 11.20
CA HIS A 504 -12.30 -20.14 10.98
C HIS A 504 -13.29 -21.10 11.65
N ALA A 505 -14.55 -20.70 11.71
CA ALA A 505 -15.59 -21.50 12.35
C ALA A 505 -15.92 -22.75 11.52
N THR A 506 -16.27 -23.85 12.18
CA THR A 506 -16.61 -25.13 11.53
C THR A 506 -18.00 -25.11 10.89
N GLU A 507 -18.88 -24.21 11.33
CA GLU A 507 -20.23 -24.08 10.75
C GLU A 507 -20.29 -23.31 9.43
N VAL A 508 -19.17 -22.75 8.95
CA VAL A 508 -19.11 -22.00 7.70
C VAL A 508 -18.18 -22.65 6.68
N ASP A 509 -18.55 -22.52 5.42
CA ASP A 509 -17.73 -22.88 4.27
C ASP A 509 -18.16 -22.02 3.06
N LYS A 510 -17.40 -22.08 1.96
CA LYS A 510 -17.72 -21.32 0.74
C LYS A 510 -19.10 -21.67 0.15
N GLY A 511 -19.60 -22.89 0.31
CA GLY A 511 -20.92 -23.31 -0.17
C GLY A 511 -22.06 -22.69 0.64
N ARG A 512 -22.00 -22.79 1.98
CA ARG A 512 -22.94 -22.15 2.91
C ARG A 512 -22.92 -20.64 2.76
N GLY A 513 -21.73 -20.06 2.60
CA GLY A 513 -21.55 -18.64 2.33
C GLY A 513 -22.24 -18.20 1.04
N LEU A 514 -22.11 -18.97 -0.04
CA LEU A 514 -22.80 -18.68 -1.30
C LEU A 514 -24.33 -18.77 -1.15
N GLN A 515 -24.85 -19.81 -0.51
CA GLN A 515 -26.29 -19.94 -0.25
C GLN A 515 -26.83 -18.76 0.57
N ALA A 516 -26.08 -18.32 1.58
CA ALA A 516 -26.43 -17.16 2.38
C ALA A 516 -26.40 -15.84 1.59
N LEU A 517 -25.43 -15.67 0.68
CA LEU A 517 -25.37 -14.52 -0.24
C LEU A 517 -26.60 -14.50 -1.17
N LEU A 518 -26.96 -15.64 -1.75
CA LEU A 518 -28.16 -15.76 -2.58
C LEU A 518 -29.44 -15.47 -1.79
N GLY A 519 -29.52 -15.96 -0.56
CA GLY A 519 -30.64 -15.63 0.35
C GLY A 519 -30.70 -14.14 0.69
N LEU A 520 -29.55 -13.50 0.93
CA LEU A 520 -29.45 -12.07 1.18
C LEU A 520 -29.90 -11.24 -0.03
N ALA A 521 -29.53 -11.68 -1.24
CA ALA A 521 -29.94 -11.08 -2.50
C ALA A 521 -31.41 -11.37 -2.88
N GLY A 522 -32.10 -12.26 -2.17
CA GLY A 522 -33.47 -12.68 -2.50
C GLY A 522 -33.56 -13.59 -3.74
N LEU A 523 -32.49 -14.30 -4.08
CA LEU A 523 -32.35 -15.10 -5.31
C LEU A 523 -31.93 -16.56 -5.03
N PRO A 524 -32.67 -17.33 -4.20
CA PRO A 524 -32.26 -18.67 -3.79
C PRO A 524 -32.23 -19.71 -4.93
N ALA A 525 -32.87 -19.44 -6.06
CA ALA A 525 -33.02 -20.38 -7.19
C ALA A 525 -32.39 -19.87 -8.51
N VAL A 526 -31.48 -18.90 -8.44
CA VAL A 526 -30.80 -18.35 -9.63
C VAL A 526 -29.91 -19.41 -10.30
N ASP A 527 -29.80 -19.39 -11.64
CA ASP A 527 -28.84 -20.25 -12.33
C ASP A 527 -27.42 -19.83 -11.96
N THR A 528 -26.67 -20.72 -11.31
CA THR A 528 -25.33 -20.43 -10.80
C THR A 528 -24.27 -21.29 -11.47
N ALA A 529 -23.14 -20.65 -11.75
CA ALA A 529 -21.90 -21.34 -12.06
C ALA A 529 -20.78 -20.86 -11.13
N ALA A 530 -19.85 -21.74 -10.80
CA ALA A 530 -18.69 -21.40 -9.98
C ALA A 530 -17.36 -21.65 -10.70
N VAL A 531 -16.36 -20.83 -10.41
CA VAL A 531 -14.97 -21.05 -10.84
C VAL A 531 -14.05 -20.98 -9.62
N GLY A 532 -13.30 -22.06 -9.36
CA GLY A 532 -12.40 -22.20 -8.20
C GLY A 532 -11.10 -22.93 -8.55
N ASP A 533 -10.10 -22.87 -7.67
CA ASP A 533 -8.76 -23.45 -7.89
C ASP A 533 -8.26 -24.31 -6.72
N SER A 534 -9.02 -24.43 -5.63
CA SER A 534 -8.52 -25.10 -4.44
C SER A 534 -9.62 -25.85 -3.67
N GLU A 535 -9.18 -26.64 -2.69
CA GLU A 535 -10.07 -27.50 -1.90
C GLU A 535 -11.24 -26.74 -1.22
N PRO A 536 -11.12 -25.50 -0.70
CA PRO A 536 -12.27 -24.74 -0.18
C PRO A 536 -13.39 -24.54 -1.19
N ASP A 537 -13.08 -24.53 -2.49
CA ASP A 537 -14.05 -24.31 -3.54
C ASP A 537 -14.93 -25.54 -3.76
N LEU A 538 -14.55 -26.72 -3.27
CA LEU A 538 -15.35 -27.94 -3.40
C LEU A 538 -16.75 -27.79 -2.78
N ALA A 539 -16.85 -27.11 -1.63
CA ALA A 539 -18.14 -26.83 -1.00
C ALA A 539 -19.00 -25.89 -1.88
N MET A 540 -18.38 -24.91 -2.53
CA MET A 540 -19.05 -24.05 -3.50
C MET A 540 -19.48 -24.82 -4.76
N PHE A 541 -18.65 -25.73 -5.26
CA PHE A 541 -18.97 -26.57 -6.42
C PHE A 541 -20.17 -27.48 -6.16
N GLY A 542 -20.32 -27.98 -4.93
CA GLY A 542 -21.43 -28.85 -4.53
C GLY A 542 -22.81 -28.17 -4.49
N VAL A 543 -22.87 -26.83 -4.51
CA VAL A 543 -24.14 -26.08 -4.40
C VAL A 543 -24.54 -25.31 -5.66
N VAL A 544 -23.72 -25.35 -6.72
CA VAL A 544 -23.99 -24.66 -7.99
C VAL A 544 -24.38 -25.65 -9.09
N ARG A 545 -25.02 -25.14 -10.15
CA ARG A 545 -25.43 -25.97 -11.30
C ARG A 545 -24.25 -26.41 -12.15
N ARG A 546 -23.26 -25.52 -12.34
CA ARG A 546 -22.07 -25.76 -13.16
C ARG A 546 -20.84 -25.33 -12.39
N SER A 547 -19.77 -26.12 -12.44
CA SER A 547 -18.49 -25.74 -11.84
C SER A 547 -17.36 -25.92 -12.83
N PHE A 548 -16.42 -24.98 -12.80
CA PHE A 548 -15.22 -24.97 -13.63
C PHE A 548 -13.99 -24.74 -12.77
N ALA A 549 -12.85 -25.19 -13.27
CA ALA A 549 -11.58 -24.93 -12.60
C ALA A 549 -10.45 -24.72 -13.63
N PRO A 550 -9.58 -23.72 -13.45
CA PRO A 550 -8.35 -23.61 -14.21
C PRO A 550 -7.45 -24.84 -14.02
N ALA A 551 -6.54 -25.09 -14.97
CA ALA A 551 -5.58 -26.20 -14.87
C ALA A 551 -4.65 -26.12 -13.64
N SER A 552 -4.57 -24.97 -12.97
CA SER A 552 -3.83 -24.78 -11.72
C SER A 552 -4.52 -25.38 -10.48
N ILE A 553 -5.73 -25.96 -10.62
CA ILE A 553 -6.44 -26.52 -9.47
C ILE A 553 -5.63 -27.60 -8.73
N SER A 554 -5.54 -27.45 -7.41
CA SER A 554 -4.75 -28.33 -6.54
C SER A 554 -5.44 -29.66 -6.25
N CYS A 555 -6.78 -29.72 -6.26
CA CYS A 555 -7.58 -30.88 -5.87
C CYS A 555 -8.36 -31.50 -7.05
N ARG A 556 -7.67 -31.82 -8.15
CA ARG A 556 -8.29 -32.29 -9.41
C ARG A 556 -9.25 -33.47 -9.26
N GLY A 557 -8.89 -34.48 -8.46
CA GLY A 557 -9.70 -35.69 -8.28
C GLY A 557 -11.04 -35.40 -7.63
N ALA A 558 -11.02 -34.71 -6.49
CA ALA A 558 -12.23 -34.31 -5.76
C ALA A 558 -13.11 -33.36 -6.58
N ALA A 559 -12.50 -32.41 -7.30
CA ALA A 559 -13.25 -31.50 -8.17
C ALA A 559 -13.99 -32.26 -9.28
N ARG A 560 -13.33 -33.21 -9.97
CA ARG A 560 -13.98 -34.04 -11.01
C ARG A 560 -15.10 -34.91 -10.45
N ALA A 561 -14.95 -35.43 -9.23
CA ALA A 561 -16.00 -36.21 -8.57
C ALA A 561 -17.28 -35.39 -8.32
N LEU A 562 -17.15 -34.06 -8.15
CA LEU A 562 -18.27 -33.12 -8.06
C LEU A 562 -18.78 -32.62 -9.42
N GLY A 563 -18.32 -33.21 -10.53
CA GLY A 563 -18.70 -32.80 -11.89
C GLY A 563 -18.03 -31.51 -12.38
N CYS A 564 -16.98 -31.03 -11.71
CA CYS A 564 -16.26 -29.83 -12.12
C CYS A 564 -15.50 -30.05 -13.44
N GLN A 565 -15.72 -29.14 -14.39
CA GLN A 565 -15.01 -29.13 -15.66
C GLN A 565 -13.67 -28.38 -15.54
N ILE A 566 -12.58 -29.13 -15.60
CA ILE A 566 -11.22 -28.56 -15.56
C ILE A 566 -10.78 -28.18 -16.96
N VAL A 567 -10.51 -26.90 -17.19
CA VAL A 567 -10.07 -26.36 -18.49
C VAL A 567 -8.56 -26.55 -18.71
N GLY A 568 -8.10 -26.35 -19.96
CA GLY A 568 -6.71 -26.61 -20.33
C GLY A 568 -5.71 -25.58 -19.82
N ALA A 569 -6.10 -24.30 -19.79
CA ALA A 569 -5.22 -23.22 -19.35
C ALA A 569 -5.23 -23.02 -17.81
N PRO A 570 -4.09 -22.61 -17.19
CA PRO A 570 -4.03 -22.30 -15.76
C PRO A 570 -4.44 -20.85 -15.48
N TYR A 571 -4.77 -20.57 -14.21
CA TYR A 571 -5.05 -19.22 -13.70
C TYR A 571 -6.07 -18.42 -14.53
N GLN A 572 -5.83 -17.13 -14.77
CA GLN A 572 -6.73 -16.22 -15.48
C GLN A 572 -7.00 -16.62 -16.94
N ARG A 573 -6.04 -17.28 -17.59
CA ARG A 573 -6.30 -17.86 -18.92
C ARG A 573 -7.28 -19.02 -18.85
N GLY A 574 -7.21 -19.81 -17.78
CA GLY A 574 -8.22 -20.81 -17.46
C GLY A 574 -9.57 -20.18 -17.14
N LEU A 575 -9.61 -19.07 -16.41
CA LEU A 575 -10.84 -18.31 -16.20
C LEU A 575 -11.47 -17.87 -17.53
N LEU A 576 -10.68 -17.29 -18.45
CA LEU A 576 -11.17 -16.90 -19.77
C LEU A 576 -11.70 -18.09 -20.59
N GLU A 577 -10.99 -19.22 -20.57
CA GLU A 577 -11.44 -20.46 -21.22
C GLU A 577 -12.77 -20.97 -20.62
N ALA A 578 -12.90 -20.96 -19.30
CA ALA A 578 -14.12 -21.36 -18.59
C ALA A 578 -15.29 -20.42 -18.91
N VAL A 579 -15.07 -19.10 -18.92
CA VAL A 579 -16.10 -18.11 -19.30
C VAL A 579 -16.58 -18.33 -20.73
N ARG A 580 -15.67 -18.56 -21.67
CA ARG A 580 -16.05 -18.85 -23.07
C ARG A 580 -16.90 -20.11 -23.19
N LEU A 581 -16.57 -21.17 -22.45
CA LEU A 581 -17.38 -22.40 -22.41
C LEU A 581 -18.74 -22.19 -21.74
N LEU A 582 -18.80 -21.33 -20.72
CA LEU A 582 -20.03 -21.00 -20.02
C LEU A 582 -21.00 -20.23 -20.91
N LEU A 583 -20.49 -19.26 -21.68
CA LEU A 583 -21.26 -18.42 -22.58
C LEU A 583 -21.63 -19.15 -23.89
N HIS A 584 -20.77 -20.04 -24.38
CA HIS A 584 -20.93 -20.70 -25.67
C HIS A 584 -20.64 -22.21 -25.59
N ALA A 585 -21.70 -23.01 -25.72
CA ALA A 585 -21.58 -24.48 -25.75
C ALA A 585 -20.84 -25.01 -27.01
N ALA A 586 -20.81 -24.23 -28.09
CA ALA A 586 -20.02 -24.50 -29.30
C ALA A 586 -19.27 -23.22 -29.71
N ARG A 587 -18.11 -23.34 -30.35
CA ARG A 587 -17.27 -22.21 -30.81
C ARG A 587 -17.94 -21.43 -31.95
N THR A 588 -18.98 -20.67 -31.65
CA THR A 588 -19.65 -19.76 -32.58
C THR A 588 -19.05 -18.36 -32.48
N ARG A 589 -19.03 -17.64 -33.61
CA ARG A 589 -18.74 -16.19 -33.59
C ARG A 589 -19.90 -15.48 -32.91
N CYS A 590 -19.60 -14.69 -31.88
CA CYS A 590 -20.60 -13.93 -31.14
C CYS A 590 -20.31 -12.42 -31.28
N PRO A 591 -21.25 -11.63 -31.83
CA PRO A 591 -21.07 -10.20 -31.98
C PRO A 591 -20.75 -9.47 -30.67
N ARG A 592 -21.35 -9.88 -29.54
CA ARG A 592 -21.07 -9.31 -28.21
C ARG A 592 -19.62 -9.55 -27.77
N CYS A 593 -19.11 -10.75 -27.99
CA CYS A 593 -17.71 -11.09 -27.71
C CYS A 593 -16.74 -10.31 -28.62
N GLU A 594 -17.08 -10.18 -29.90
CA GLU A 594 -16.29 -9.39 -30.85
C GLU A 594 -16.26 -7.92 -30.42
N SER A 595 -17.41 -7.29 -30.15
CA SER A 595 -17.48 -5.91 -29.66
C SER A 595 -16.69 -5.69 -28.36
N ALA A 596 -16.82 -6.59 -27.38
CA ALA A 596 -16.07 -6.50 -26.12
C ALA A 596 -14.54 -6.59 -26.32
N SER A 597 -14.09 -7.35 -27.32
CA SER A 597 -12.66 -7.46 -27.65
C SER A 597 -12.12 -6.19 -28.31
N HIS A 598 -12.93 -5.51 -29.13
CA HIS A 598 -12.57 -4.26 -29.82
C HIS A 598 -12.67 -3.03 -28.92
N ALA A 599 -13.48 -3.06 -27.86
CA ALA A 599 -13.66 -1.97 -26.90
C ALA A 599 -12.44 -1.75 -25.99
N ARG A 600 -11.37 -2.54 -26.13
CA ARG A 600 -10.17 -2.37 -25.33
C ARG A 600 -9.44 -1.08 -25.70
N PRO A 601 -8.94 -0.32 -24.70
CA PRO A 601 -8.08 0.82 -24.97
C PRO A 601 -6.87 0.42 -25.81
N GLY A 602 -6.45 1.34 -26.69
CA GLY A 602 -5.33 1.14 -27.62
C GLY A 602 -3.99 0.86 -26.92
N THR A 603 -3.06 0.32 -27.68
CA THR A 603 -1.68 0.00 -27.27
C THR A 603 -0.89 1.25 -26.91
N GLY A 604 -0.23 1.29 -25.75
CA GLY A 604 0.66 2.39 -25.35
C GLY A 604 0.95 2.52 -23.84
N ASP A 605 0.13 1.91 -22.97
CA ASP A 605 0.42 1.84 -21.52
C ASP A 605 1.30 0.63 -21.18
N LEU A 606 2.47 0.90 -20.61
CA LEU A 606 3.43 -0.12 -20.17
C LEU A 606 2.79 -1.13 -19.21
N PHE A 607 1.91 -0.70 -18.30
CA PHE A 607 1.33 -1.63 -17.34
C PHE A 607 0.38 -2.61 -18.04
N GLN A 608 -0.50 -2.11 -18.92
CA GLN A 608 -1.36 -2.95 -19.76
C GLN A 608 -0.57 -3.99 -20.58
N GLU A 609 0.53 -3.58 -21.22
CA GLU A 609 1.41 -4.52 -21.94
C GLU A 609 1.97 -5.61 -21.01
N LEU A 610 2.35 -5.26 -19.79
CA LEU A 610 2.84 -6.22 -18.81
C LEU A 610 1.75 -7.19 -18.32
N LEU A 611 0.47 -6.78 -18.34
CA LEU A 611 -0.65 -7.69 -18.07
C LEU A 611 -0.80 -8.75 -19.16
N GLU A 612 -0.55 -8.39 -20.43
CA GLU A 612 -0.54 -9.33 -21.55
C GLU A 612 0.69 -10.26 -21.49
N VAL A 613 1.86 -9.71 -21.16
CA VAL A 613 3.09 -10.48 -20.92
C VAL A 613 2.83 -11.57 -19.87
N ALA A 614 2.10 -11.25 -18.79
CA ALA A 614 1.80 -12.19 -17.73
C ALA A 614 0.96 -13.41 -18.18
N ASP A 615 0.23 -13.33 -19.29
CA ASP A 615 -0.53 -14.46 -19.84
C ASP A 615 0.32 -15.46 -20.65
N HIS A 616 1.55 -15.08 -21.01
CA HIS A 616 2.43 -15.92 -21.80
C HIS A 616 3.11 -17.03 -20.96
N GLY A 617 3.47 -18.11 -21.64
CA GLY A 617 4.21 -19.22 -21.02
C GLY A 617 5.66 -18.83 -20.69
N ARG A 618 6.18 -19.32 -19.55
CA ARG A 618 7.51 -18.98 -19.02
C ARG A 618 8.65 -19.19 -20.03
N VAL A 619 8.60 -20.28 -20.80
CA VAL A 619 9.64 -20.62 -21.79
C VAL A 619 9.66 -19.59 -22.93
N GLY A 620 8.49 -19.24 -23.47
CA GLY A 620 8.39 -18.22 -24.52
C GLY A 620 8.83 -16.84 -24.05
N LEU A 621 8.52 -16.49 -22.80
CA LEU A 621 8.97 -15.24 -22.18
C LEU A 621 10.49 -15.19 -22.02
N LEU A 622 11.13 -16.29 -21.61
CA LEU A 622 12.58 -16.35 -21.51
C LEU A 622 13.26 -16.17 -22.88
N LEU A 623 12.75 -16.83 -23.92
CA LEU A 623 13.28 -16.67 -25.29
C LEU A 623 13.14 -15.21 -25.78
N ARG A 624 11.96 -14.59 -25.58
CA ARG A 624 11.76 -13.16 -25.90
C ARG A 624 12.64 -12.22 -25.08
N ALA A 625 12.99 -12.60 -23.85
CA ALA A 625 13.89 -11.83 -23.01
C ALA A 625 15.34 -11.93 -23.48
N LEU A 626 15.79 -13.12 -23.89
CA LEU A 626 17.14 -13.34 -24.44
C LEU A 626 17.35 -12.62 -25.78
N LEU A 627 16.29 -12.46 -26.58
CA LEU A 627 16.33 -11.75 -27.86
C LEU A 627 16.16 -10.23 -27.73
N ASP A 628 16.04 -9.67 -26.52
CA ASP A 628 15.96 -8.21 -26.35
C ASP A 628 17.33 -7.58 -26.60
N PRO A 629 17.46 -6.58 -27.50
CA PRO A 629 18.70 -5.84 -27.67
C PRO A 629 19.25 -5.23 -26.37
N MET A 630 18.36 -4.86 -25.43
CA MET A 630 18.75 -4.30 -24.14
C MET A 630 19.11 -5.36 -23.09
N ALA A 631 18.99 -6.65 -23.40
CA ALA A 631 19.36 -7.74 -22.48
C ALA A 631 20.86 -7.73 -22.15
N LEU A 632 21.71 -7.22 -23.05
CA LEU A 632 23.15 -7.10 -22.83
C LEU A 632 23.49 -6.22 -21.62
N GLU A 633 22.68 -5.21 -21.30
CA GLU A 633 22.88 -4.37 -20.10
C GLU A 633 22.73 -5.16 -18.79
N ALA A 634 22.01 -6.29 -18.80
CA ALA A 634 21.92 -7.17 -17.64
C ALA A 634 23.25 -7.88 -17.34
N PHE A 635 24.10 -8.06 -18.36
CA PHE A 635 25.41 -8.71 -18.25
C PHE A 635 26.57 -7.73 -18.03
N VAL A 636 26.35 -6.42 -18.23
CA VAL A 636 27.35 -5.36 -17.99
C VAL A 636 27.50 -5.04 -16.47
N ARG A 637 26.86 -5.81 -15.58
CA ARG A 637 27.03 -5.71 -14.11
C ARG A 637 28.11 -6.68 -13.60
N SER A 638 29.37 -6.28 -13.66
CA SER A 638 30.43 -6.75 -12.75
C SER A 638 31.75 -5.98 -12.95
N GLU A 639 31.78 -4.71 -12.54
CA GLU A 639 32.97 -4.04 -11.96
C GLU A 639 32.51 -3.10 -10.84
#